data_AF-A0A951THG3-F1
#
_entry.id   AF-A0A951THG3-F1
#
_cell.length_a   1.000
_cell.length_b   1.000
_cell.length_c   1.000
_cell.angle_alpha   90.00
_cell.angle_beta   90.00
_cell.angle_gamma   90.00
#
_symmetry.space_group_name_H-M   'P 1'
#
loop_
_entity.id
_entity.type
_entity.pdbx_description
1 polymer ?
#
loop_
_entity_poly.entity_id
_entity_poly.type
_entity_poly.pdbx_seq_one_letter_code
_entity_poly.pdbx_strand_id
1 'polypeptide(L)'
;NPPVVQREVDYSLGKAAPWFPKGQSPILAELVKENKLPPVAERVGSEPLVLEGADGIGNYGGTWQRLANSPSDVGVITWRLSGATLVRWSPMGYPIRPHLAKSWKASPDRREWTITLRKGVKWSDGAPFTADDILYWWQDEQLKISSAPVDWMRAGGKVGTIEKVDDLTVKFKFPTPNGVLLESLTRAVCYSPRHYLRKYHPDLGDEKVMNATMAARGITTKRALYTALVDFRNPEHPRMWPWVYRTYKSSSPEGFVRNAYFWAVDPKGNQLPYVDRILFEVKSPQIIPIAAAAGDATMQDRHISFDSYTMLMEGRKRNGYEVYNWFPASRSAFTLWPNNNRLVAPGDEVSRQKAVLLADKRFRQALSLAINREQIIKAIYNGLGEPAQIDPGRESEFHSAKLMKSFTQHDPQRANALLDELGLTKRDLEGMRLFPDGSRMTWYIDFTDFTGEGPGQFVVDNWAEVGIRAIQRARARPLFSAEKAALLHDFTVWTGESEFNPMVEPRSFVPTYIESFYAPAYGIWFQKGGLYGDPKALQGGQEPPQNHPLRRAQEVLERARQAPTRAQQVAIFNEALDIAAENVWSISIATPPPQLAVVKNGFRNVPRNVIYGASYNTPANAGIETFYFEKPRESAGAIAQIKREINVVTPPPDAVNVDTLKVADSGGLGKLVSTLVYAILALGLVLVAFKHPYIGRRILLMIPTMLIISVVTFSIIQMPPGDFVQTRITELRATGDEAAVEEVGRLVESFHLDEPGWKQYTRWMGFNWFTTFNEADKGLLQGQMGRSMETQKSVNDIVGDRVLLTFMVSLGTILFTWAIALPIGIFSAVRQYTASDYVLTFLGFIGMCVPNFLLAILLMYWSGKYLGINVTGLFSPEYAAAPEWTWGKIVDLLQHIWVPIVVIATAGTAGMIRVMRGNLLDEVRKPYVTTAMAKGVRPFRLLMKYPVRLALNPFISGIGGIFPQLVSGGAIVAIVLSLPMVGPVMLQGLMTQDIYLAGSMLMVLSLLGIFGTLVSDLLLLWIDPRIRMEGGSR
;
A
#
# COMPACT_ATOMS: atom_id res chain seq x y z
N ASN A 1 29.77 -9.02 -11.42
CA ASN A 1 30.36 -8.03 -10.49
C ASN A 1 29.25 -7.27 -9.80
N PRO A 2 29.25 -7.16 -8.47
CA PRO A 2 28.31 -6.28 -7.77
C PRO A 2 28.56 -4.81 -8.17
N PRO A 3 27.53 -3.96 -8.20
CA PRO A 3 27.68 -2.56 -8.57
C PRO A 3 28.54 -1.83 -7.55
N VAL A 4 29.35 -0.88 -8.02
CA VAL A 4 30.20 -0.05 -7.16
C VAL A 4 29.36 1.16 -6.74
N VAL A 5 28.56 0.95 -5.70
CA VAL A 5 27.67 1.98 -5.12
C VAL A 5 28.41 3.15 -4.47
N GLN A 6 29.74 3.17 -4.53
CA GLN A 6 30.59 4.32 -4.22
C GLN A 6 32.00 4.06 -4.74
N ARG A 7 32.54 4.98 -5.53
CA ARG A 7 33.94 5.01 -5.93
C ARG A 7 34.69 6.05 -5.09
N GLU A 8 35.82 5.65 -4.50
CA GLU A 8 36.69 6.59 -3.82
C GLU A 8 37.39 7.50 -4.85
N VAL A 9 37.41 8.79 -4.57
CA VAL A 9 37.98 9.81 -5.44
C VAL A 9 38.71 10.86 -4.62
N ASP A 10 39.74 11.44 -5.22
CA ASP A 10 40.48 12.55 -4.63
C ASP A 10 39.80 13.89 -4.94
N TYR A 11 39.05 14.42 -3.96
CA TYR A 11 38.35 15.70 -4.08
C TYR A 11 39.28 16.91 -4.22
N SER A 12 40.59 16.78 -3.94
CA SER A 12 41.56 17.89 -4.09
C SER A 12 41.74 18.32 -5.55
N LEU A 13 41.47 17.43 -6.50
CA LEU A 13 41.52 17.69 -7.94
C LEU A 13 40.48 18.75 -8.38
N GLY A 14 39.40 18.93 -7.62
CA GLY A 14 38.35 19.90 -7.89
C GLY A 14 37.83 19.86 -9.34
N LYS A 15 37.81 21.02 -10.01
CA LYS A 15 37.30 21.16 -11.39
C LYS A 15 38.10 20.38 -12.44
N ALA A 16 39.35 20.01 -12.16
CA ALA A 16 40.18 19.25 -13.09
C ALA A 16 39.82 17.76 -13.12
N ALA A 17 39.04 17.28 -12.15
CA ALA A 17 38.74 15.88 -12.01
C ALA A 17 37.76 15.37 -13.09
N PRO A 18 37.92 14.13 -13.60
CA PRO A 18 36.99 13.55 -14.56
C PRO A 18 35.54 13.47 -14.06
N TRP A 19 35.37 13.24 -12.75
CA TRP A 19 34.08 13.13 -12.06
C TRP A 19 33.46 14.49 -11.69
N PHE A 20 34.15 15.61 -11.92
CA PHE A 20 33.57 16.92 -11.58
C PHE A 20 32.29 17.17 -12.40
N PRO A 21 31.20 17.70 -11.80
CA PRO A 21 29.90 17.74 -12.47
C PRO A 21 29.94 18.59 -13.74
N LYS A 22 29.67 17.97 -14.89
CA LYS A 22 29.69 18.59 -16.21
C LYS A 22 28.64 18.04 -17.18
N GLY A 23 28.18 16.80 -16.97
CA GLY A 23 27.11 16.19 -17.75
C GLY A 23 25.76 16.26 -17.02
N GLN A 24 24.68 16.41 -17.76
CA GLN A 24 23.30 16.44 -17.25
C GLN A 24 22.32 15.91 -18.29
N SER A 25 21.14 15.47 -17.85
CA SER A 25 20.07 15.02 -18.75
C SER A 25 19.70 16.12 -19.77
N PRO A 26 19.36 15.75 -21.03
CA PRO A 26 18.90 16.70 -22.04
C PRO A 26 17.76 17.61 -21.56
N ILE A 27 16.80 17.07 -20.79
CA ILE A 27 15.68 17.85 -20.24
C ILE A 27 16.18 18.98 -19.32
N LEU A 28 17.17 18.67 -18.47
CA LEU A 28 17.79 19.69 -17.61
C LEU A 28 18.60 20.69 -18.44
N ALA A 29 19.25 20.24 -19.52
CA ALA A 29 20.03 21.13 -20.40
C ALA A 29 19.15 22.18 -21.07
N GLU A 30 17.94 21.82 -21.47
CA GLU A 30 16.95 22.78 -21.97
C GLU A 30 16.52 23.77 -20.88
N LEU A 31 16.23 23.31 -19.66
CA LEU A 31 15.85 24.20 -18.55
C LEU A 31 16.96 25.18 -18.17
N VAL A 32 18.23 24.76 -18.24
CA VAL A 32 19.38 25.67 -18.05
C VAL A 32 19.46 26.70 -19.18
N LYS A 33 19.28 26.28 -20.44
CA LYS A 33 19.23 27.20 -21.59
C LYS A 33 18.07 28.21 -21.48
N GLU A 34 16.96 27.80 -20.88
CA GLU A 34 15.79 28.66 -20.60
C GLU A 34 15.96 29.55 -19.36
N ASN A 35 17.12 29.55 -18.69
CA ASN A 35 17.38 30.26 -17.43
C ASN A 35 16.42 29.88 -16.29
N LYS A 36 15.87 28.67 -16.32
CA LYS A 36 14.98 28.13 -15.27
C LYS A 36 15.72 27.28 -14.25
N LEU A 37 16.96 26.87 -14.56
CA LEU A 37 17.83 26.13 -13.65
C LEU A 37 19.28 26.63 -13.73
N PRO A 38 20.03 26.65 -12.61
CA PRO A 38 21.47 26.92 -12.63
C PRO A 38 22.26 25.83 -13.36
N PRO A 39 23.51 26.09 -13.78
CA PRO A 39 24.41 25.08 -14.35
C PRO A 39 24.64 23.87 -13.42
N VAL A 40 24.91 22.68 -13.99
CA VAL A 40 25.07 21.43 -13.21
C VAL A 40 26.10 21.51 -12.08
N ALA A 41 27.25 22.16 -12.30
CA ALA A 41 28.29 22.30 -11.29
C ALA A 41 27.81 23.06 -10.04
N GLU A 42 26.94 24.06 -10.22
CA GLU A 42 26.35 24.82 -9.11
C GLU A 42 25.26 24.03 -8.40
N ARG A 43 24.48 23.22 -9.13
CA ARG A 43 23.41 22.41 -8.55
C ARG A 43 23.94 21.23 -7.72
N VAL A 44 24.89 20.47 -8.27
CA VAL A 44 25.43 19.24 -7.68
C VAL A 44 26.37 19.51 -6.51
N GLY A 45 27.18 20.58 -6.60
CA GLY A 45 28.16 20.94 -5.58
C GLY A 45 29.58 20.46 -5.88
N SER A 46 30.53 20.81 -5.01
CA SER A 46 31.97 20.59 -5.22
C SER A 46 32.45 19.18 -4.86
N GLU A 47 31.74 18.47 -3.98
CA GLU A 47 32.13 17.13 -3.52
C GLU A 47 31.02 16.08 -3.73
N PRO A 48 30.61 15.84 -4.99
CA PRO A 48 29.55 14.88 -5.28
C PRO A 48 29.92 13.46 -4.87
N LEU A 49 28.90 12.64 -4.62
CA LEU A 49 29.11 11.19 -4.55
C LEU A 49 29.34 10.62 -5.95
N VAL A 50 30.38 9.80 -6.11
CA VAL A 50 30.70 9.15 -7.39
C VAL A 50 30.21 7.70 -7.36
N LEU A 51 29.26 7.38 -8.23
CA LEU A 51 28.62 6.06 -8.35
C LEU A 51 28.96 5.41 -9.69
N GLU A 52 29.22 4.10 -9.69
CA GLU A 52 29.48 3.34 -10.93
C GLU A 52 28.56 2.13 -11.02
N GLY A 53 27.77 2.07 -12.09
CA GLY A 53 26.80 1.01 -12.31
C GLY A 53 27.43 -0.31 -12.71
N ALA A 54 26.68 -1.41 -12.59
CA ALA A 54 27.18 -2.77 -12.82
C ALA A 54 27.70 -3.03 -14.24
N ASP A 55 27.13 -2.35 -15.24
CA ASP A 55 27.49 -2.39 -16.67
C ASP A 55 28.24 -1.11 -17.11
N GLY A 56 28.59 -0.21 -16.19
CA GLY A 56 29.33 1.04 -16.46
C GLY A 56 28.45 2.29 -16.64
N ILE A 57 28.87 3.18 -17.53
CA ILE A 57 28.28 4.51 -17.76
C ILE A 57 27.01 4.38 -18.61
N GLY A 58 25.92 5.01 -18.15
CA GLY A 58 24.60 4.93 -18.76
C GLY A 58 24.23 6.10 -19.67
N ASN A 59 23.08 5.95 -20.34
CA ASN A 59 22.44 6.98 -21.17
C ASN A 59 21.28 7.64 -20.41
N TYR A 60 21.12 8.96 -20.57
CA TYR A 60 19.98 9.69 -19.99
C TYR A 60 18.67 9.41 -20.69
N GLY A 61 17.60 9.30 -19.91
CA GLY A 61 16.23 9.31 -20.43
C GLY A 61 15.38 8.13 -20.00
N GLY A 62 14.10 8.22 -20.33
CA GLY A 62 13.11 7.17 -20.15
C GLY A 62 12.39 7.20 -18.80
N THR A 63 11.31 6.43 -18.75
CA THR A 63 10.45 6.26 -17.58
C THR A 63 10.57 4.83 -17.06
N TRP A 64 10.95 4.68 -15.79
CA TRP A 64 10.92 3.41 -15.07
C TRP A 64 9.49 3.14 -14.60
N GLN A 65 8.83 2.19 -15.27
CA GLN A 65 7.49 1.72 -14.92
C GLN A 65 7.55 0.70 -13.77
N ARG A 66 6.81 0.97 -12.70
CA ARG A 66 6.70 0.12 -11.50
C ARG A 66 5.25 -0.13 -11.13
N LEU A 67 5.02 -1.27 -10.50
CA LEU A 67 3.72 -1.70 -10.03
C LEU A 67 3.68 -1.71 -8.50
N ALA A 68 2.62 -1.14 -7.93
CA ALA A 68 2.30 -1.14 -6.49
C ALA A 68 0.96 -1.85 -6.26
N ASN A 69 0.78 -2.48 -5.10
CA ASN A 69 -0.47 -3.19 -4.79
C ASN A 69 -1.57 -2.30 -4.18
N SER A 70 -1.20 -1.10 -3.72
CA SER A 70 -2.09 -0.10 -3.15
C SER A 70 -1.48 1.30 -3.26
N PRO A 71 -2.27 2.38 -3.07
CA PRO A 71 -1.72 3.74 -2.94
C PRO A 71 -0.74 3.89 -1.77
N SER A 72 -0.95 3.16 -0.67
CA SER A 72 -0.03 3.17 0.48
C SER A 72 1.31 2.52 0.16
N ASP A 73 1.33 1.48 -0.67
CA ASP A 73 2.56 0.80 -1.08
C ASP A 73 3.46 1.65 -1.99
N VAL A 74 2.92 2.69 -2.66
CA VAL A 74 3.75 3.69 -3.36
C VAL A 74 4.70 4.42 -2.39
N GLY A 75 4.33 4.49 -1.10
CA GLY A 75 5.14 5.05 -0.03
C GLY A 75 6.54 4.42 0.13
N VAL A 76 6.81 3.25 -0.49
CA VAL A 76 8.17 2.69 -0.59
C VAL A 76 9.17 3.62 -1.27
N ILE A 77 8.71 4.64 -2.01
CA ILE A 77 9.56 5.71 -2.55
C ILE A 77 10.40 6.39 -1.46
N THR A 78 9.86 6.51 -0.24
CA THR A 78 10.51 7.21 0.88
C THR A 78 11.77 6.52 1.39
N TRP A 79 11.90 5.19 1.23
CA TRP A 79 13.01 4.42 1.81
C TRP A 79 13.67 3.43 0.84
N ARG A 80 12.93 2.73 -0.04
CA ARG A 80 13.49 1.76 -1.02
C ARG A 80 14.00 2.39 -2.31
N LEU A 81 13.40 3.51 -2.73
CA LEU A 81 13.73 4.18 -3.99
C LEU A 81 14.28 5.61 -3.82
N SER A 82 14.34 6.10 -2.58
CA SER A 82 15.10 7.29 -2.24
C SER A 82 16.57 6.94 -1.99
N GLY A 83 16.80 5.94 -1.12
CA GLY A 83 18.10 5.49 -0.65
C GLY A 83 19.00 6.59 -0.07
N ALA A 84 18.48 7.79 0.20
CA ALA A 84 19.27 8.95 0.58
C ALA A 84 19.58 8.93 2.08
N THR A 85 20.51 8.10 2.51
CA THR A 85 20.94 8.03 3.91
C THR A 85 22.34 8.63 4.09
N LEU A 86 22.80 8.83 5.33
CA LEU A 86 24.17 9.28 5.60
C LEU A 86 25.20 8.27 5.08
N VAL A 87 24.93 6.99 5.32
CA VAL A 87 25.71 5.86 4.81
C VAL A 87 24.77 4.84 4.18
N ARG A 88 25.25 3.98 3.28
CA ARG A 88 24.41 3.00 2.57
C ARG A 88 25.05 1.61 2.61
N TRP A 89 24.21 0.58 2.60
CA TRP A 89 24.67 -0.79 2.37
C TRP A 89 25.31 -0.94 1.00
N SER A 90 26.36 -1.77 0.92
CA SER A 90 26.78 -2.34 -0.36
C SER A 90 25.70 -3.31 -0.89
N PRO A 91 25.74 -3.68 -2.18
CA PRO A 91 24.78 -4.62 -2.80
C PRO A 91 24.63 -5.96 -2.08
N MET A 92 25.62 -6.38 -1.31
CA MET A 92 25.64 -7.61 -0.52
C MET A 92 25.61 -7.35 1.01
N GLY A 93 25.22 -6.14 1.44
CA GLY A 93 25.30 -5.72 2.84
C GLY A 93 26.65 -5.03 3.12
N TYR A 94 27.60 -5.74 3.72
CA TYR A 94 28.93 -5.16 4.01
C TYR A 94 29.85 -5.12 2.78
N PRO A 95 30.82 -4.19 2.78
CA PRO A 95 31.01 -3.12 3.77
C PRO A 95 29.98 -1.99 3.61
N ILE A 96 29.69 -1.28 4.70
CA ILE A 96 28.90 -0.03 4.67
C ILE A 96 29.72 1.03 3.93
N ARG A 97 29.07 1.81 3.06
CA ARG A 97 29.71 2.83 2.21
C ARG A 97 29.23 4.25 2.54
N PRO A 98 30.14 5.26 2.49
CA PRO A 98 29.77 6.67 2.46
C PRO A 98 28.67 6.97 1.44
N HIS A 99 27.68 7.76 1.86
CA HIS A 99 26.60 8.23 1.01
C HIS A 99 26.46 9.75 1.14
N LEU A 100 25.49 10.33 1.88
CA LEU A 100 25.48 11.79 2.15
C LEU A 100 26.66 12.22 3.05
N ALA A 101 27.09 11.34 3.95
CA ALA A 101 28.35 11.49 4.64
C ALA A 101 29.51 11.21 3.67
N LYS A 102 30.52 12.08 3.69
CA LYS A 102 31.79 11.88 3.00
C LYS A 102 32.66 10.84 3.72
N SER A 103 32.67 10.90 5.05
CA SER A 103 33.48 10.03 5.91
C SER A 103 32.94 10.01 7.33
N TRP A 104 33.41 9.05 8.13
CA TRP A 104 33.15 8.98 9.56
C TRP A 104 34.40 8.56 10.34
N LYS A 105 34.41 8.86 11.64
CA LYS A 105 35.43 8.39 12.58
C LYS A 105 34.78 8.05 13.92
N ALA A 106 35.01 6.84 14.40
CA ALA A 106 34.65 6.44 15.76
C ALA A 106 35.79 6.77 16.73
N SER A 107 35.46 7.16 17.95
CA SER A 107 36.41 7.15 19.08
C SER A 107 36.83 5.71 19.40
N PRO A 108 38.01 5.48 20.03
CA PRO A 108 38.47 4.13 20.38
C PRO A 108 37.49 3.34 21.26
N ASP A 109 36.74 4.03 22.11
CA ASP A 109 35.70 3.46 22.99
C ASP A 109 34.31 3.38 22.32
N ARG A 110 34.19 3.80 21.05
CA ARG A 110 32.94 3.85 20.27
C ARG A 110 31.77 4.58 20.93
N ARG A 111 32.07 5.53 21.81
CA ARG A 111 31.06 6.42 22.43
C ARG A 111 30.82 7.67 21.61
N GLU A 112 31.79 8.08 20.79
CA GLU A 112 31.65 9.23 19.90
C GLU A 112 31.84 8.81 18.44
N TRP A 113 30.96 9.30 17.58
CA TRP A 113 31.04 9.12 16.14
C TRP A 113 30.99 10.48 15.46
N THR A 114 32.11 10.89 14.87
CA THR A 114 32.20 12.12 14.08
C THR A 114 31.86 11.79 12.63
N ILE A 115 30.81 12.42 12.10
CA ILE A 115 30.37 12.27 10.71
C ILE A 115 30.66 13.56 9.96
N THR A 116 31.38 13.46 8.85
CA THR A 116 31.67 14.58 7.96
C THR A 116 30.77 14.51 6.73
N LEU A 117 30.00 15.56 6.49
CA LEU A 117 29.08 15.73 5.37
C LEU A 117 29.81 16.19 4.11
N ARG A 118 29.21 15.96 2.96
CA ARG A 118 29.73 16.41 1.67
C ARG A 118 29.53 17.91 1.47
N LYS A 119 30.56 18.60 0.99
CA LYS A 119 30.49 20.05 0.72
C LYS A 119 29.69 20.35 -0.55
N GLY A 120 28.75 21.30 -0.44
CA GLY A 120 28.03 21.91 -1.56
C GLY A 120 26.73 21.21 -1.96
N VAL A 121 26.32 20.18 -1.21
CA VAL A 121 25.05 19.46 -1.38
C VAL A 121 23.86 20.40 -1.14
N LYS A 122 22.80 20.23 -1.94
CA LYS A 122 21.58 21.01 -1.87
C LYS A 122 20.34 20.11 -1.84
N TRP A 123 19.30 20.62 -1.19
CA TRP A 123 17.94 20.10 -1.26
C TRP A 123 17.37 20.27 -2.68
N SER A 124 16.29 19.54 -3.00
CA SER A 124 15.65 19.59 -4.33
C SER A 124 15.11 20.96 -4.75
N ASP A 125 14.97 21.90 -3.82
CA ASP A 125 14.60 23.31 -4.07
C ASP A 125 15.82 24.25 -4.19
N GLY A 126 17.04 23.73 -4.04
CA GLY A 126 18.29 24.48 -4.14
C GLY A 126 18.83 25.02 -2.82
N ALA A 127 18.12 24.86 -1.71
CA ALA A 127 18.64 25.26 -0.39
C ALA A 127 19.86 24.40 0.01
N PRO A 128 20.87 24.97 0.70
CA PRO A 128 22.04 24.20 1.14
C PRO A 128 21.64 23.15 2.18
N PHE A 129 22.26 21.96 2.11
CA PHE A 129 22.15 20.92 3.12
C PHE A 129 23.32 21.03 4.11
N THR A 130 23.04 21.18 5.40
CA THR A 130 24.07 21.36 6.45
C THR A 130 23.79 20.53 7.70
N ALA A 131 24.73 20.56 8.65
CA ALA A 131 24.56 20.00 9.99
C ALA A 131 23.31 20.53 10.72
N ASP A 132 22.80 21.72 10.37
CA ASP A 132 21.59 22.28 10.99
C ASP A 132 20.32 21.50 10.63
N ASP A 133 20.29 20.83 9.46
CA ASP A 133 19.17 19.98 9.05
C ASP A 133 19.12 18.68 9.87
N ILE A 134 20.29 18.16 10.25
CA ILE A 134 20.41 17.00 11.15
C ILE A 134 20.06 17.40 12.59
N LEU A 135 20.53 18.56 13.04
CA LEU A 135 20.19 19.04 14.39
C LEU A 135 18.72 19.41 14.52
N TYR A 136 18.11 20.00 13.50
CA TYR A 136 16.67 20.25 13.50
C TYR A 136 15.88 18.95 13.60
N TRP A 137 16.23 17.95 12.78
CA TRP A 137 15.62 16.62 12.89
C TRP A 137 15.74 16.04 14.30
N TRP A 138 16.92 16.14 14.92
CA TRP A 138 17.12 15.59 16.26
C TRP A 138 16.41 16.40 17.35
N GLN A 139 16.73 17.68 17.47
CA GLN A 139 16.34 18.52 18.59
C GLN A 139 14.90 19.01 18.52
N ASP A 140 14.40 19.27 17.32
CA ASP A 140 13.08 19.87 17.12
C ASP A 140 12.05 18.83 16.69
N GLU A 141 12.40 17.83 15.87
CA GLU A 141 11.47 16.74 15.56
C GLU A 141 11.53 15.61 16.59
N GLN A 142 12.68 14.92 16.73
CA GLN A 142 12.76 13.70 17.55
C GLN A 142 12.58 13.92 19.06
N LEU A 143 12.95 15.10 19.58
CA LEU A 143 12.85 15.38 21.01
C LEU A 143 11.60 16.18 21.41
N LYS A 144 10.87 16.82 20.48
CA LYS A 144 9.71 17.68 20.80
C LYS A 144 8.41 17.29 20.10
N ILE A 145 8.49 16.86 18.84
CA ILE A 145 7.30 16.44 18.06
C ILE A 145 7.07 14.95 18.21
N SER A 146 8.13 14.15 18.02
CA SER A 146 8.09 12.73 18.30
C SER A 146 7.85 12.54 19.80
N SER A 147 6.91 11.68 20.08
CA SER A 147 6.57 11.16 21.40
C SER A 147 7.69 10.38 22.09
N ALA A 148 8.58 9.74 21.33
CA ALA A 148 9.80 9.10 21.84
C ALA A 148 10.95 9.26 20.84
N PRO A 149 12.19 9.46 21.32
CA PRO A 149 13.37 9.44 20.46
C PRO A 149 13.57 8.04 19.85
N VAL A 150 14.05 8.00 18.60
CA VAL A 150 14.34 6.74 17.89
C VAL A 150 15.23 5.79 18.70
N ASP A 151 14.84 4.51 18.76
CA ASP A 151 15.50 3.50 19.60
C ASP A 151 16.99 3.29 19.29
N TRP A 152 17.42 3.45 18.05
CA TRP A 152 18.84 3.29 17.68
C TRP A 152 19.74 4.41 18.22
N MET A 153 19.16 5.49 18.74
CA MET A 153 19.88 6.52 19.49
C MET A 153 20.04 6.15 20.97
N ARG A 154 19.47 5.04 21.45
CA ARG A 154 19.67 4.55 22.83
C ARG A 154 20.86 3.60 22.89
N ALA A 155 21.72 3.82 23.88
CA ALA A 155 22.81 2.91 24.22
C ALA A 155 22.90 2.81 25.75
N GLY A 156 22.94 1.59 26.30
CA GLY A 156 23.00 1.41 27.75
C GLY A 156 21.75 1.92 28.48
N GLY A 157 20.57 1.85 27.85
CA GLY A 157 19.30 2.34 28.39
C GLY A 157 19.13 3.86 28.35
N LYS A 158 20.15 4.61 27.90
CA LYS A 158 20.12 6.07 27.85
C LYS A 158 20.14 6.57 26.41
N VAL A 159 19.40 7.65 26.14
CA VAL A 159 19.38 8.32 24.84
C VAL A 159 20.71 9.07 24.64
N GLY A 160 21.32 8.90 23.47
CA GLY A 160 22.50 9.67 23.05
C GLY A 160 22.16 11.10 22.65
N THR A 161 23.16 11.85 22.22
CA THR A 161 23.00 13.24 21.76
C THR A 161 23.69 13.46 20.42
N ILE A 162 23.27 14.51 19.71
CA ILE A 162 23.92 14.97 18.49
C ILE A 162 24.36 16.42 18.68
N GLU A 163 25.62 16.68 18.40
CA GLU A 163 26.23 18.01 18.48
C GLU A 163 26.74 18.45 17.10
N LYS A 164 26.52 19.72 16.77
CA LYS A 164 27.14 20.37 15.61
C LYS A 164 28.55 20.82 16.00
N VAL A 165 29.54 20.40 15.21
CA VAL A 165 30.91 20.90 15.31
C VAL A 165 31.09 22.11 14.39
N ASP A 166 30.63 21.96 13.14
CA ASP A 166 30.57 23.00 12.12
C ASP A 166 29.45 22.67 11.11
N ASP A 167 29.28 23.47 10.05
CA ASP A 167 28.20 23.28 9.05
C ASP A 167 28.26 21.94 8.29
N LEU A 168 29.42 21.27 8.28
CA LEU A 168 29.64 19.99 7.58
C LEU A 168 30.04 18.86 8.53
N THR A 169 30.03 19.08 9.85
CA THR A 169 30.49 18.08 10.80
C THR A 169 29.54 17.96 11.98
N VAL A 170 29.01 16.76 12.19
CA VAL A 170 28.17 16.41 13.34
C VAL A 170 28.81 15.29 14.14
N LYS A 171 28.59 15.30 15.45
CA LYS A 171 29.08 14.27 16.37
C LYS A 171 27.91 13.62 17.09
N PHE A 172 27.80 12.30 16.96
CA PHE A 172 26.89 11.48 17.75
C PHE A 172 27.63 11.03 19.01
N LYS A 173 27.02 11.23 20.18
CA LYS A 173 27.59 10.87 21.48
C LYS A 173 26.67 9.92 22.23
N PHE A 174 27.26 8.88 22.81
CA PHE A 174 26.56 7.85 23.55
C PHE A 174 27.14 7.69 24.97
N PRO A 175 26.29 7.46 25.99
CA PRO A 175 26.77 7.20 27.35
C PRO A 175 27.59 5.90 27.49
N THR A 176 27.29 4.91 26.64
CA THR A 176 28.00 3.63 26.55
C THR A 176 28.43 3.38 25.09
N PRO A 177 29.39 2.45 24.84
CA PRO A 177 29.82 2.14 23.49
C PRO A 177 28.64 1.73 22.60
N ASN A 178 28.50 2.36 21.43
CA ASN A 178 27.52 1.98 20.40
C ASN A 178 28.26 1.48 19.16
N GLY A 179 28.40 0.17 19.05
CA GLY A 179 29.12 -0.48 17.96
C GLY A 179 28.29 -0.72 16.68
N VAL A 180 27.00 -0.37 16.67
CA VAL A 180 26.06 -0.65 15.57
C VAL A 180 25.45 0.62 14.94
N LEU A 181 26.00 1.80 15.26
CA LEU A 181 25.47 3.07 14.77
C LEU A 181 25.39 3.13 13.24
N LEU A 182 26.45 2.71 12.54
CA LEU A 182 26.50 2.80 11.08
C LEU A 182 25.41 1.93 10.44
N GLU A 183 25.21 0.73 10.96
CA GLU A 183 24.17 -0.20 10.57
C GLU A 183 22.79 0.44 10.72
N SER A 184 22.53 1.15 11.83
CA SER A 184 21.29 1.92 11.99
C SER A 184 21.17 3.07 10.98
N LEU A 185 22.25 3.80 10.74
CA LEU A 185 22.29 4.92 9.79
C LEU A 185 22.11 4.50 8.32
N THR A 186 22.33 3.22 7.97
CA THR A 186 22.00 2.72 6.63
C THR A 186 20.49 2.69 6.33
N ARG A 187 19.67 2.65 7.37
CA ARG A 187 18.21 2.57 7.30
C ARG A 187 17.54 3.89 7.71
N ALA A 188 18.20 4.68 8.55
CA ALA A 188 17.64 5.90 9.12
C ALA A 188 17.86 7.13 8.23
N VAL A 189 16.75 7.80 7.90
CA VAL A 189 16.77 9.20 7.42
C VAL A 189 16.80 10.09 8.66
N CYS A 190 17.96 10.68 8.95
CA CYS A 190 18.23 11.45 10.17
C CYS A 190 18.47 12.94 9.89
N TYR A 191 17.67 13.49 8.99
CA TYR A 191 17.75 14.88 8.57
C TYR A 191 16.41 15.34 8.00
N SER A 192 16.14 16.64 8.10
CA SER A 192 14.91 17.25 7.62
C SER A 192 15.18 18.66 7.10
N PRO A 193 14.47 19.15 6.06
CA PRO A 193 14.73 20.45 5.47
C PRO A 193 14.28 21.56 6.42
N ARG A 194 15.19 22.01 7.29
CA ARG A 194 14.90 22.95 8.37
C ARG A 194 14.28 24.23 7.83
N HIS A 195 14.81 24.75 6.71
CA HIS A 195 14.32 25.98 6.08
C HIS A 195 12.86 25.88 5.62
N TYR A 196 12.37 24.68 5.29
CA TYR A 196 10.99 24.45 4.88
C TYR A 196 10.09 24.08 6.06
N LEU A 197 10.48 23.12 6.90
CA LEU A 197 9.58 22.57 7.93
C LEU A 197 9.46 23.46 9.17
N ARG A 198 10.49 24.26 9.50
CA ARG A 198 10.50 25.07 10.72
C ARG A 198 9.32 26.05 10.79
N LYS A 199 8.86 26.59 9.66
CA LYS A 199 7.71 27.52 9.62
C LYS A 199 6.37 26.87 10.01
N TYR A 200 6.27 25.55 9.95
CA TYR A 200 5.08 24.77 10.33
C TYR A 200 5.25 23.99 11.63
N HIS A 201 6.39 24.14 12.30
CA HIS A 201 6.67 23.43 13.55
C HIS A 201 5.66 23.85 14.64
N PRO A 202 5.06 22.91 15.39
CA PRO A 202 4.02 23.21 16.37
C PRO A 202 4.39 24.32 17.38
N ASP A 203 5.64 24.29 17.86
CA ASP A 203 6.16 25.24 18.86
C ASP A 203 6.95 26.43 18.29
N LEU A 204 7.50 26.32 17.07
CA LEU A 204 8.48 27.27 16.51
C LEU A 204 7.99 27.97 15.23
N GLY A 205 6.88 27.48 14.67
CA GLY A 205 6.30 27.93 13.41
C GLY A 205 5.50 29.21 13.53
N ASP A 206 5.08 29.74 12.38
CA ASP A 206 4.24 30.93 12.31
C ASP A 206 2.77 30.54 12.51
N GLU A 207 2.14 31.04 13.58
CA GLU A 207 0.75 30.70 13.90
C GLU A 207 -0.25 31.10 12.81
N LYS A 208 -0.03 32.22 12.11
CA LYS A 208 -0.94 32.66 11.06
C LYS A 208 -0.89 31.70 9.87
N VAL A 209 0.32 31.32 9.48
CA VAL A 209 0.54 30.37 8.38
C VAL A 209 -0.03 29.00 8.75
N MET A 210 0.23 28.52 9.96
CA MET A 210 -0.29 27.25 10.44
C MET A 210 -1.82 27.24 10.50
N ASN A 211 -2.45 28.27 11.09
CA ASN A 211 -3.90 28.35 11.21
C ASN A 211 -4.58 28.45 9.84
N ALA A 212 -4.02 29.24 8.91
CA ALA A 212 -4.54 29.32 7.54
C ALA A 212 -4.44 27.97 6.82
N THR A 213 -3.30 27.28 6.96
CA THR A 213 -3.08 25.95 6.34
C THR A 213 -3.97 24.89 6.97
N MET A 214 -4.14 24.91 8.30
CA MET A 214 -5.03 24.01 9.03
C MET A 214 -6.48 24.19 8.59
N ALA A 215 -6.95 25.44 8.49
CA ALA A 215 -8.29 25.75 8.00
C ALA A 215 -8.51 25.28 6.56
N ALA A 216 -7.53 25.53 5.67
CA ALA A 216 -7.62 25.11 4.28
C ALA A 216 -7.66 23.58 4.11
N ARG A 217 -6.91 22.84 4.94
CA ARG A 217 -6.79 21.38 4.88
C ARG A 217 -7.80 20.62 5.75
N GLY A 218 -8.62 21.32 6.53
CA GLY A 218 -9.52 20.70 7.52
C GLY A 218 -8.76 19.91 8.59
N ILE A 219 -7.60 20.41 9.03
CA ILE A 219 -6.76 19.77 10.05
C ILE A 219 -6.96 20.50 11.39
N THR A 220 -7.24 19.75 12.45
CA THR A 220 -7.58 20.31 13.77
C THR A 220 -6.37 20.56 14.67
N THR A 221 -5.23 19.87 14.46
CA THR A 221 -4.04 20.00 15.32
C THR A 221 -2.77 20.38 14.55
N LYS A 222 -1.90 21.19 15.17
CA LYS A 222 -0.61 21.62 14.61
C LYS A 222 0.32 20.44 14.28
N ARG A 223 0.33 19.40 15.14
CA ARG A 223 1.10 18.17 14.89
C ARG A 223 0.59 17.41 13.66
N ALA A 224 -0.72 17.25 13.50
CA ALA A 224 -1.28 16.59 12.32
C ALA A 224 -0.99 17.36 11.02
N LEU A 225 -0.92 18.70 11.09
CA LEU A 225 -0.47 19.52 9.97
C LEU A 225 0.99 19.21 9.60
N TYR A 226 1.86 19.18 10.61
CA TYR A 226 3.28 18.86 10.42
C TYR A 226 3.47 17.48 9.76
N THR A 227 2.80 16.46 10.27
CA THR A 227 2.81 15.10 9.67
C THR A 227 2.33 15.10 8.22
N ALA A 228 1.24 15.83 7.92
CA ALA A 228 0.72 15.93 6.56
C ALA A 228 1.68 16.65 5.59
N LEU A 229 2.54 17.55 6.09
CA LEU A 229 3.54 18.24 5.28
C LEU A 229 4.77 17.37 5.02
N VAL A 230 5.16 16.49 5.95
CA VAL A 230 6.29 15.56 5.79
C VAL A 230 5.98 14.43 4.79
N ASP A 231 4.70 14.11 4.58
CA ASP A 231 4.20 13.07 3.67
C ASP A 231 4.82 13.15 2.26
N PHE A 232 5.18 12.01 1.68
CA PHE A 232 5.86 11.92 0.39
C PHE A 232 5.07 12.50 -0.79
N ARG A 233 3.74 12.62 -0.65
CA ARG A 233 2.83 13.19 -1.63
C ARG A 233 2.73 14.71 -1.53
N ASN A 234 3.43 15.36 -0.59
CA ASN A 234 3.56 16.81 -0.57
C ASN A 234 4.61 17.24 -1.62
N PRO A 235 4.21 17.84 -2.75
CA PRO A 235 5.13 18.17 -3.83
C PRO A 235 6.00 19.41 -3.53
N GLU A 236 5.65 20.17 -2.47
CA GLU A 236 6.42 21.32 -2.01
C GLU A 236 7.54 20.93 -1.04
N HIS A 237 7.47 19.74 -0.43
CA HIS A 237 8.46 19.31 0.56
C HIS A 237 9.81 19.04 -0.12
N PRO A 238 10.89 19.77 0.21
CA PRO A 238 12.20 19.53 -0.38
C PRO A 238 12.75 18.14 -0.03
N ARG A 239 13.38 17.45 -0.96
CA ARG A 239 13.89 16.08 -0.77
C ARG A 239 15.35 15.94 -1.21
N MET A 240 16.04 14.98 -0.60
CA MET A 240 17.38 14.54 -1.00
C MET A 240 17.37 13.37 -1.99
N TRP A 241 16.18 12.97 -2.45
CA TRP A 241 15.94 11.77 -3.24
C TRP A 241 16.37 11.95 -4.71
N PRO A 242 16.75 10.88 -5.43
CA PRO A 242 17.06 10.92 -6.86
C PRO A 242 15.85 11.28 -7.73
N TRP A 243 14.64 10.90 -7.31
CA TRP A 243 13.38 11.32 -7.92
C TRP A 243 12.45 11.95 -6.88
N VAL A 244 11.73 12.99 -7.26
CA VAL A 244 10.88 13.81 -6.38
C VAL A 244 9.46 13.90 -6.93
N TYR A 245 8.51 13.94 -6.01
CA TYR A 245 7.12 14.18 -6.33
C TYR A 245 6.93 15.69 -6.54
N ARG A 246 6.46 16.09 -7.72
CA ARG A 246 6.28 17.53 -8.07
C ARG A 246 4.87 17.88 -8.48
N THR A 247 4.04 16.89 -8.79
CA THR A 247 2.67 17.10 -9.24
C THR A 247 1.74 16.27 -8.40
N TYR A 248 0.95 16.94 -7.56
CA TYR A 248 -0.10 16.28 -6.79
C TYR A 248 -1.15 15.67 -7.69
N LYS A 249 -1.51 14.42 -7.39
CA LYS A 249 -2.60 13.68 -7.99
C LYS A 249 -3.38 12.94 -6.93
N SER A 250 -4.70 12.97 -7.05
CA SER A 250 -5.62 12.25 -6.19
C SER A 250 -5.81 10.77 -6.59
N SER A 251 -5.37 10.41 -7.80
CA SER A 251 -5.47 9.06 -8.34
C SER A 251 -4.17 8.65 -9.02
N SER A 252 -3.89 7.34 -8.96
CA SER A 252 -2.77 6.70 -9.64
C SER A 252 -2.95 6.77 -11.17
N PRO A 253 -1.85 6.72 -11.95
CA PRO A 253 -0.48 6.51 -11.52
C PRO A 253 0.18 7.76 -10.90
N GLU A 254 1.07 7.52 -9.94
CA GLU A 254 1.87 8.56 -9.29
C GLU A 254 3.25 8.65 -9.96
N GLY A 255 3.61 9.85 -10.43
CA GLY A 255 4.87 10.13 -11.13
C GLY A 255 5.88 10.86 -10.26
N PHE A 256 7.14 10.43 -10.32
CA PHE A 256 8.28 11.05 -9.66
C PHE A 256 9.34 11.41 -10.70
N VAL A 257 9.67 12.69 -10.81
CA VAL A 257 10.65 13.18 -11.78
C VAL A 257 12.02 13.34 -11.15
N ARG A 258 13.07 13.25 -11.96
CA ARG A 258 14.46 13.42 -11.50
C ARG A 258 14.64 14.69 -10.68
N ASN A 259 15.41 14.59 -9.61
CA ASN A 259 15.78 15.73 -8.80
C ASN A 259 16.89 16.54 -9.52
N ALA A 260 16.57 17.77 -9.92
CA ALA A 260 17.54 18.66 -10.55
C ALA A 260 18.72 19.00 -9.63
N TYR A 261 18.61 18.89 -8.31
CA TYR A 261 19.73 19.13 -7.38
C TYR A 261 20.31 17.82 -6.81
N PHE A 262 20.06 16.68 -7.46
CA PHE A 262 20.66 15.43 -7.00
C PHE A 262 22.19 15.53 -7.05
N TRP A 263 22.81 15.10 -5.97
CA TRP A 263 24.18 15.45 -5.57
C TRP A 263 25.19 14.34 -5.89
N ALA A 264 24.79 13.34 -6.68
CA ALA A 264 25.66 12.25 -7.14
C ALA A 264 25.92 12.33 -8.64
N VAL A 265 27.07 11.82 -9.06
CA VAL A 265 27.57 11.77 -10.44
C VAL A 265 28.14 10.39 -10.75
N ASP A 266 28.30 10.10 -12.03
CA ASP A 266 29.11 8.96 -12.48
C ASP A 266 30.62 9.32 -12.56
N PRO A 267 31.51 8.36 -12.88
CA PRO A 267 32.96 8.64 -12.97
C PRO A 267 33.36 9.65 -14.05
N LYS A 268 32.46 10.02 -14.97
CA LYS A 268 32.66 11.05 -16.01
C LYS A 268 31.98 12.37 -15.66
N GLY A 269 31.43 12.52 -14.46
CA GLY A 269 30.81 13.76 -14.01
C GLY A 269 29.42 14.00 -14.60
N ASN A 270 28.75 12.96 -15.08
CA ASN A 270 27.35 13.03 -15.48
C ASN A 270 26.47 12.97 -14.22
N GLN A 271 25.66 13.99 -13.97
CA GLN A 271 24.73 14.05 -12.85
C GLN A 271 23.69 12.94 -12.92
N LEU A 272 23.57 12.16 -11.86
CA LEU A 272 22.58 11.08 -11.73
C LEU A 272 21.22 11.62 -11.24
N PRO A 273 20.13 10.84 -11.30
CA PRO A 273 19.99 9.50 -11.90
C PRO A 273 20.04 9.51 -13.44
N TYR A 274 20.27 8.38 -14.12
CA TYR A 274 20.15 8.40 -15.60
C TYR A 274 18.69 8.46 -16.07
N VAL A 275 17.80 7.69 -15.45
CA VAL A 275 16.36 7.68 -15.73
C VAL A 275 15.71 9.00 -15.33
N ASP A 276 14.88 9.58 -16.20
CA ASP A 276 14.24 10.88 -15.97
C ASP A 276 13.02 10.81 -15.05
N ARG A 277 12.27 9.71 -15.06
CA ARG A 277 11.02 9.55 -14.30
C ARG A 277 10.81 8.13 -13.79
N ILE A 278 10.22 8.00 -12.60
CA ILE A 278 9.61 6.76 -12.10
C ILE A 278 8.10 6.94 -12.12
N LEU A 279 7.37 5.94 -12.62
CA LEU A 279 5.91 5.94 -12.62
C LEU A 279 5.40 4.71 -11.87
N PHE A 280 4.55 4.94 -10.87
CA PHE A 280 3.90 3.89 -10.10
C PHE A 280 2.45 3.72 -10.53
N GLU A 281 2.13 2.53 -11.01
CA GLU A 281 0.76 2.11 -11.28
C GLU A 281 0.26 1.18 -10.18
N VAL A 282 -0.94 1.43 -9.68
CA VAL A 282 -1.56 0.60 -8.63
C VAL A 282 -2.40 -0.49 -9.30
N LYS A 283 -2.07 -1.76 -9.04
CA LYS A 283 -2.80 -2.94 -9.52
C LYS A 283 -3.10 -3.87 -8.35
N SER A 284 -4.08 -4.77 -8.50
CA SER A 284 -4.32 -5.78 -7.47
C SER A 284 -3.14 -6.78 -7.37
N PRO A 285 -2.86 -7.35 -6.18
CA PRO A 285 -1.71 -8.23 -5.96
C PRO A 285 -1.58 -9.37 -6.96
N GLN A 286 -2.69 -9.99 -7.38
CA GLN A 286 -2.71 -11.13 -8.31
C GLN A 286 -2.38 -10.71 -9.75
N ILE A 287 -2.60 -9.45 -10.11
CA ILE A 287 -2.33 -8.93 -11.46
C ILE A 287 -0.88 -8.49 -11.61
N ILE A 288 -0.19 -8.13 -10.53
CA ILE A 288 1.20 -7.65 -10.60
C ILE A 288 2.14 -8.65 -11.30
N PRO A 289 2.18 -9.95 -10.93
CA PRO A 289 3.01 -10.91 -11.64
C PRO A 289 2.59 -11.12 -13.11
N ILE A 290 1.30 -11.05 -13.42
CA ILE A 290 0.77 -11.20 -14.78
C ILE A 290 1.21 -10.01 -15.65
N ALA A 291 1.08 -8.79 -15.14
CA ALA A 291 1.51 -7.56 -15.82
C ALA A 291 3.04 -7.53 -16.00
N ALA A 292 3.80 -7.96 -14.99
CA ALA A 292 5.24 -8.14 -15.12
C ALA A 292 5.58 -9.19 -16.21
N ALA A 293 4.86 -10.33 -16.24
CA ALA A 293 5.01 -11.34 -17.28
C ALA A 293 4.59 -10.84 -18.67
N ALA A 294 3.72 -9.83 -18.76
CA ALA A 294 3.34 -9.17 -20.01
C ALA A 294 4.38 -8.13 -20.50
N GLY A 295 5.37 -7.77 -19.65
CA GLY A 295 6.40 -6.78 -19.97
C GLY A 295 6.02 -5.33 -19.65
N ASP A 296 4.97 -5.13 -18.84
CA ASP A 296 4.47 -3.80 -18.44
C ASP A 296 5.43 -3.10 -17.46
N ALA A 297 6.15 -3.86 -16.63
CA ALA A 297 7.12 -3.31 -15.71
C ALA A 297 8.52 -3.20 -16.34
N THR A 298 9.23 -2.10 -16.07
CA THR A 298 10.63 -1.92 -16.52
C THR A 298 11.57 -2.74 -15.64
N MET A 299 11.43 -2.60 -14.32
CA MET A 299 12.12 -3.42 -13.33
C MET A 299 11.20 -3.57 -12.12
N GLN A 300 10.89 -4.82 -11.75
CA GLN A 300 9.99 -5.15 -10.65
C GLN A 300 10.55 -6.31 -9.84
N ASP A 301 10.96 -6.01 -8.61
CA ASP A 301 11.34 -6.98 -7.57
C ASP A 301 10.19 -7.24 -6.60
N ARG A 302 9.52 -6.16 -6.16
CA ARG A 302 8.46 -6.21 -5.15
C ARG A 302 7.20 -6.87 -5.70
N HIS A 303 6.55 -7.69 -4.87
CA HIS A 303 5.33 -8.47 -5.20
C HIS A 303 5.52 -9.51 -6.30
N ILE A 304 6.77 -9.87 -6.61
CA ILE A 304 7.10 -11.00 -7.48
C ILE A 304 7.63 -12.13 -6.59
N SER A 305 6.82 -13.17 -6.37
CA SER A 305 7.23 -14.37 -5.64
C SER A 305 7.72 -15.46 -6.60
N PHE A 306 8.37 -16.48 -6.05
CA PHE A 306 8.86 -17.61 -6.83
C PHE A 306 7.73 -18.43 -7.48
N ASP A 307 6.50 -18.37 -6.95
CA ASP A 307 5.33 -19.08 -7.51
C ASP A 307 5.01 -18.63 -8.95
N SER A 308 5.42 -17.42 -9.31
CA SER A 308 5.24 -16.86 -10.66
C SER A 308 6.38 -17.24 -11.62
N TYR A 309 7.39 -18.00 -11.18
CA TYR A 309 8.61 -18.26 -11.95
C TYR A 309 8.32 -18.88 -13.32
N THR A 310 7.54 -19.96 -13.39
CA THR A 310 7.23 -20.65 -14.65
C THR A 310 6.55 -19.72 -15.66
N MET A 311 5.52 -18.99 -15.23
CA MET A 311 4.81 -18.01 -16.05
C MET A 311 5.76 -16.91 -16.56
N LEU A 312 6.61 -16.38 -15.67
CA LEU A 312 7.60 -15.36 -16.03
C LEU A 312 8.62 -15.91 -17.03
N MET A 313 9.08 -17.15 -16.87
CA MET A 313 10.05 -17.76 -17.78
C MET A 313 9.45 -18.07 -19.15
N GLU A 314 8.18 -18.49 -19.21
CA GLU A 314 7.44 -18.70 -20.45
C GLU A 314 7.24 -17.40 -21.25
N GLY A 315 6.91 -16.30 -20.56
CA GLY A 315 6.72 -14.97 -21.18
C GLY A 315 8.03 -14.27 -21.58
N ARG A 316 9.16 -14.63 -20.96
CA ARG A 316 10.44 -13.91 -20.98
C ARG A 316 10.90 -13.49 -22.38
N LYS A 317 11.04 -14.46 -23.30
CA LYS A 317 11.52 -14.20 -24.66
C LYS A 317 10.50 -13.42 -25.49
N ARG A 318 9.21 -13.75 -25.33
CA ARG A 318 8.11 -13.14 -26.11
C ARG A 318 7.90 -11.68 -25.76
N ASN A 319 7.99 -11.36 -24.47
CA ASN A 319 7.65 -10.05 -23.92
C ASN A 319 8.89 -9.20 -23.57
N GLY A 320 10.10 -9.70 -23.84
CA GLY A 320 11.33 -8.90 -23.89
C GLY A 320 11.87 -8.47 -22.52
N TYR A 321 12.01 -9.40 -21.59
CA TYR A 321 12.65 -9.17 -20.28
C TYR A 321 13.54 -10.34 -19.89
N GLU A 322 14.18 -10.22 -18.73
CA GLU A 322 14.95 -11.26 -18.05
C GLU A 322 14.43 -11.43 -16.61
N VAL A 323 14.62 -12.62 -16.04
CA VAL A 323 14.28 -12.92 -14.63
C VAL A 323 15.58 -13.13 -13.86
N TYR A 324 15.81 -12.32 -12.85
CA TYR A 324 16.98 -12.37 -11.97
C TYR A 324 16.63 -13.05 -10.66
N ASN A 325 17.59 -13.78 -10.10
CA ASN A 325 17.47 -14.49 -8.84
C ASN A 325 18.32 -13.78 -7.78
N TRP A 326 17.68 -12.93 -6.99
CA TRP A 326 18.30 -12.22 -5.88
C TRP A 326 18.30 -13.06 -4.60
N PHE A 327 19.25 -12.76 -3.72
CA PHE A 327 19.44 -13.50 -2.48
C PHE A 327 18.48 -12.97 -1.42
N PRO A 328 17.53 -13.77 -0.90
CA PRO A 328 16.65 -13.30 0.16
C PRO A 328 17.44 -13.14 1.47
N ALA A 329 17.32 -11.97 2.08
CA ALA A 329 17.82 -11.72 3.43
C ALA A 329 16.98 -12.41 4.50
N SER A 330 15.68 -12.58 4.23
CA SER A 330 14.79 -13.43 5.03
C SER A 330 15.16 -14.89 4.79
N ARG A 331 15.17 -15.68 5.86
CA ARG A 331 15.73 -17.05 5.85
C ARG A 331 14.68 -18.15 5.99
N SER A 332 13.40 -17.77 5.91
CA SER A 332 12.27 -18.71 5.88
C SER A 332 11.02 -18.05 5.31
N ALA A 333 10.30 -18.76 4.44
CA ALA A 333 8.99 -18.34 3.92
C ALA A 333 7.82 -18.74 4.84
N PHE A 334 8.02 -19.72 5.72
CA PHE A 334 7.02 -20.19 6.67
C PHE A 334 7.71 -20.68 7.95
N THR A 335 7.42 -20.03 9.06
CA THR A 335 7.97 -20.38 10.37
C THR A 335 6.88 -20.37 11.43
N LEU A 336 6.88 -21.41 12.26
CA LEU A 336 6.05 -21.50 13.46
C LEU A 336 6.80 -20.88 14.63
N TRP A 337 6.11 -19.98 15.33
CA TRP A 337 6.64 -19.25 16.48
C TRP A 337 5.88 -19.68 17.74
N PRO A 338 6.42 -20.63 18.53
CA PRO A 338 5.83 -21.05 19.80
C PRO A 338 5.92 -19.94 20.86
N ASN A 339 4.84 -19.69 21.59
CA ASN A 339 4.82 -18.67 22.64
C ASN A 339 5.47 -19.16 23.94
N ASN A 340 6.73 -18.83 24.17
CA ASN A 340 7.52 -19.26 25.33
C ASN A 340 7.16 -18.51 26.62
N ASN A 341 6.43 -17.40 26.52
CA ASN A 341 5.96 -16.62 27.67
C ASN A 341 4.45 -16.37 27.59
N ARG A 342 3.73 -17.43 27.19
CA ARG A 342 2.26 -17.44 27.12
C ARG A 342 1.64 -17.04 28.47
N LEU A 343 0.63 -16.18 28.43
CA LEU A 343 -0.14 -15.82 29.62
C LEU A 343 -0.82 -17.06 30.20
N VAL A 344 -0.81 -17.20 31.53
CA VAL A 344 -1.58 -18.22 32.24
C VAL A 344 -2.84 -17.56 32.79
N ALA A 345 -4.00 -17.91 32.24
CA ALA A 345 -5.26 -17.39 32.75
C ALA A 345 -5.54 -17.92 34.17
N PRO A 346 -5.96 -17.06 35.13
CA PRO A 346 -6.27 -17.50 36.48
C PRO A 346 -7.32 -18.61 36.49
N GLY A 347 -7.00 -19.73 37.14
CA GLY A 347 -7.89 -20.90 37.23
C GLY A 347 -7.99 -21.77 35.98
N ASP A 348 -7.30 -21.42 34.87
CA ASP A 348 -7.28 -22.23 33.64
C ASP A 348 -6.09 -23.20 33.66
N GLU A 349 -6.37 -24.46 33.97
CA GLU A 349 -5.37 -25.53 34.01
C GLU A 349 -4.76 -25.80 32.62
N VAL A 350 -5.59 -25.79 31.58
CA VAL A 350 -5.15 -26.04 30.20
C VAL A 350 -4.17 -24.95 29.77
N SER A 351 -4.48 -23.69 30.04
CA SER A 351 -3.58 -22.56 29.76
C SER A 351 -2.23 -22.71 30.48
N ARG A 352 -2.22 -23.19 31.72
CA ARG A 352 -0.99 -23.40 32.49
C ARG A 352 -0.15 -24.53 31.91
N GLN A 353 -0.76 -25.66 31.61
CA GLN A 353 -0.05 -26.80 31.03
C GLN A 353 0.52 -26.49 29.65
N LYS A 354 -0.20 -25.70 28.84
CA LYS A 354 0.33 -25.18 27.58
C LYS A 354 1.57 -24.31 27.77
N ALA A 355 1.52 -23.36 28.71
CA ALA A 355 2.65 -22.48 28.99
C ALA A 355 3.89 -23.27 29.45
N VAL A 356 3.72 -24.29 30.29
CA VAL A 356 4.81 -25.17 30.75
C VAL A 356 5.44 -25.93 29.59
N LEU A 357 4.62 -26.56 28.73
CA LEU A 357 5.12 -27.33 27.59
C LEU A 357 5.79 -26.44 26.54
N LEU A 358 5.21 -25.28 26.21
CA LEU A 358 5.81 -24.35 25.25
C LEU A 358 7.16 -23.79 25.72
N ALA A 359 7.35 -23.62 27.03
CA ALA A 359 8.61 -23.18 27.62
C ALA A 359 9.70 -24.28 27.63
N ASP A 360 9.32 -25.57 27.70
CA ASP A 360 10.29 -26.67 27.68
C ASP A 360 10.87 -26.92 26.27
N LYS A 361 12.20 -26.88 26.15
CA LYS A 361 12.89 -27.09 24.87
C LYS A 361 12.63 -28.49 24.27
N ARG A 362 12.45 -29.53 25.10
CA ARG A 362 12.23 -30.90 24.62
C ARG A 362 10.92 -31.01 23.85
N PHE A 363 9.90 -30.25 24.25
CA PHE A 363 8.62 -30.22 23.55
C PHE A 363 8.80 -29.61 22.16
N ARG A 364 9.45 -28.45 22.05
CA ARG A 364 9.74 -27.79 20.76
C ARG A 364 10.63 -28.63 19.86
N GLN A 365 11.65 -29.29 20.42
CA GLN A 365 12.52 -30.23 19.71
C GLN A 365 11.72 -31.42 19.15
N ALA A 366 10.84 -32.02 19.95
CA ALA A 366 9.98 -33.12 19.50
C ALA A 366 9.05 -32.69 18.36
N LEU A 367 8.40 -31.53 18.48
CA LEU A 367 7.54 -30.98 17.43
C LEU A 367 8.32 -30.70 16.14
N SER A 368 9.57 -30.25 16.24
CA SER A 368 10.42 -30.03 15.06
C SER A 368 10.79 -31.35 14.38
N LEU A 369 11.19 -32.37 15.14
CA LEU A 369 11.57 -33.70 14.62
C LEU A 369 10.40 -34.46 13.98
N ALA A 370 9.18 -34.22 14.45
CA ALA A 370 8.00 -34.84 13.89
C ALA A 370 7.74 -34.41 12.43
N ILE A 371 8.17 -33.22 12.02
CA ILE A 371 7.83 -32.65 10.70
C ILE A 371 8.65 -33.29 9.59
N ASN A 372 7.98 -33.80 8.55
CA ASN A 372 8.61 -34.31 7.34
C ASN A 372 8.89 -33.16 6.34
N ARG A 373 9.98 -32.44 6.57
CA ARG A 373 10.37 -31.28 5.74
C ARG A 373 10.63 -31.66 4.28
N GLU A 374 11.20 -32.82 4.01
CA GLU A 374 11.51 -33.25 2.63
C GLU A 374 10.22 -33.46 1.81
N GLN A 375 9.20 -34.07 2.42
CA GLN A 375 7.88 -34.22 1.79
C GLN A 375 7.26 -32.85 1.50
N ILE A 376 7.31 -31.93 2.48
CA ILE A 376 6.77 -30.58 2.33
C ILE A 376 7.51 -29.80 1.23
N ILE A 377 8.85 -29.86 1.21
CA ILE A 377 9.68 -29.20 0.19
C ILE A 377 9.32 -29.70 -1.21
N LYS A 378 9.13 -31.01 -1.37
CA LYS A 378 8.74 -31.58 -2.67
C LYS A 378 7.33 -31.16 -3.08
N ALA A 379 6.38 -31.13 -2.15
CA ALA A 379 4.97 -30.86 -2.44
C ALA A 379 4.63 -29.37 -2.62
N ILE A 380 5.20 -28.50 -1.79
CA ILE A 380 4.87 -27.08 -1.73
C ILE A 380 5.92 -26.21 -2.41
N TYR A 381 7.21 -26.53 -2.23
CA TYR A 381 8.32 -25.73 -2.75
C TYR A 381 8.88 -26.27 -4.07
N ASN A 382 8.20 -27.21 -4.73
CA ASN A 382 8.64 -27.87 -5.98
C ASN A 382 10.05 -28.46 -5.90
N GLY A 383 10.46 -28.94 -4.72
CA GLY A 383 11.80 -29.48 -4.49
C GLY A 383 12.90 -28.43 -4.31
N LEU A 384 12.56 -27.14 -4.20
CA LEU A 384 13.53 -26.06 -4.01
C LEU A 384 13.81 -25.78 -2.54
N GLY A 385 15.08 -25.57 -2.23
CA GLY A 385 15.56 -25.37 -0.87
C GLY A 385 15.92 -26.69 -0.17
N GLU A 386 16.36 -26.59 1.08
CA GLU A 386 16.69 -27.73 1.92
C GLU A 386 16.06 -27.59 3.32
N PRO A 387 15.84 -28.71 4.04
CA PRO A 387 15.42 -28.67 5.43
C PRO A 387 16.37 -27.80 6.26
N ALA A 388 15.82 -26.77 6.90
CA ALA A 388 16.58 -25.81 7.70
C ALA A 388 15.71 -25.14 8.76
N GLN A 389 16.31 -24.80 9.90
CA GLN A 389 15.79 -23.76 10.80
C GLN A 389 16.17 -22.37 10.29
N ILE A 390 15.58 -21.33 10.87
CA ILE A 390 16.05 -19.97 10.65
C ILE A 390 17.49 -19.83 11.16
N ASP A 391 18.39 -19.47 10.25
CA ASP A 391 19.78 -19.09 10.51
C ASP A 391 20.13 -17.86 9.64
N PRO A 392 21.18 -17.08 9.95
CA PRO A 392 21.60 -15.95 9.11
C PRO A 392 21.96 -16.31 7.65
N GLY A 393 22.18 -17.58 7.33
CA GLY A 393 22.46 -18.07 6.00
C GLY A 393 23.95 -18.17 5.69
N ARG A 394 24.31 -19.01 4.71
CA ARG A 394 25.69 -19.40 4.41
C ARG A 394 26.56 -18.22 3.95
N GLU A 395 25.95 -17.22 3.34
CA GLU A 395 26.61 -16.02 2.83
C GLU A 395 26.80 -14.94 3.90
N SER A 396 26.18 -15.10 5.08
CA SER A 396 26.35 -14.20 6.22
C SER A 396 27.63 -14.53 7.00
N GLU A 397 28.29 -13.50 7.54
CA GLU A 397 29.39 -13.67 8.50
C GLU A 397 28.93 -14.29 9.85
N PHE A 398 27.62 -14.32 10.12
CA PHE A 398 27.01 -14.97 11.28
C PHE A 398 26.42 -16.34 10.95
N HIS A 399 26.79 -16.95 9.82
CA HIS A 399 26.29 -18.28 9.48
C HIS A 399 26.52 -19.26 10.62
N SER A 400 25.48 -19.99 11.01
CA SER A 400 25.57 -21.06 11.99
C SER A 400 25.00 -22.34 11.41
N ALA A 401 25.88 -23.21 10.91
CA ALA A 401 25.50 -24.54 10.41
C ALA A 401 24.79 -25.38 11.49
N LYS A 402 25.19 -25.21 12.75
CA LYS A 402 24.58 -25.87 13.92
C LYS A 402 23.12 -25.43 14.10
N LEU A 403 22.85 -24.13 14.07
CA LEU A 403 21.48 -23.61 14.16
C LEU A 403 20.66 -24.05 12.95
N MET A 404 21.20 -23.87 11.75
CA MET A 404 20.54 -24.22 10.49
C MET A 404 20.04 -25.67 10.46
N LYS A 405 20.80 -26.62 10.99
CA LYS A 405 20.43 -28.05 11.00
C LYS A 405 19.79 -28.54 12.30
N SER A 406 19.56 -27.65 13.26
CA SER A 406 19.06 -28.04 14.59
C SER A 406 17.67 -28.66 14.54
N PHE A 407 17.57 -29.96 14.90
CA PHE A 407 16.32 -30.74 14.92
C PHE A 407 15.50 -30.64 13.62
N THR A 408 16.20 -30.68 12.47
CA THR A 408 15.58 -30.58 11.13
C THR A 408 15.30 -31.93 10.48
N GLN A 409 15.95 -32.99 10.96
CA GLN A 409 15.71 -34.36 10.52
C GLN A 409 14.30 -34.82 10.87
N HIS A 410 13.69 -35.61 9.99
CA HIS A 410 12.41 -36.24 10.26
C HIS A 410 12.64 -37.53 11.06
N ASP A 411 12.35 -37.47 12.37
CA ASP A 411 12.52 -38.60 13.30
C ASP A 411 11.33 -38.69 14.27
N PRO A 412 10.19 -39.26 13.84
CA PRO A 412 9.01 -39.43 14.68
C PRO A 412 9.25 -40.32 15.91
N GLN A 413 10.23 -41.23 15.86
CA GLN A 413 10.55 -42.11 16.99
C GLN A 413 11.21 -41.31 18.11
N ARG A 414 12.23 -40.51 17.78
CA ARG A 414 12.85 -39.63 18.76
C ARG A 414 11.89 -38.55 19.26
N ALA A 415 11.02 -38.02 18.39
CA ALA A 415 9.96 -37.12 18.80
C ALA A 415 9.04 -37.75 19.85
N ASN A 416 8.56 -38.99 19.64
CA ASN A 416 7.75 -39.71 20.63
C ASN A 416 8.50 -39.92 21.95
N ALA A 417 9.77 -40.32 21.91
CA ALA A 417 10.57 -40.51 23.11
C ALA A 417 10.69 -39.22 23.95
N LEU A 418 10.93 -38.08 23.31
CA LEU A 418 10.99 -36.77 23.99
C LEU A 418 9.63 -36.38 24.60
N LEU A 419 8.52 -36.69 23.94
CA LEU A 419 7.18 -36.46 24.48
C LEU A 419 6.87 -37.38 25.67
N ASP A 420 7.36 -38.63 25.64
CA ASP A 420 7.23 -39.57 26.75
C ASP A 420 8.07 -39.14 27.96
N GLU A 421 9.29 -38.62 27.75
CA GLU A 421 10.15 -38.02 28.78
C GLU A 421 9.51 -36.79 29.45
N LEU A 422 8.54 -36.13 28.80
CA LEU A 422 7.73 -35.04 29.34
C LEU A 422 6.47 -35.53 30.10
N GLY A 423 6.27 -36.85 30.19
CA GLY A 423 5.12 -37.46 30.87
C GLY A 423 3.83 -37.48 30.04
N LEU A 424 3.89 -37.20 28.75
CA LEU A 424 2.71 -37.13 27.87
C LEU A 424 2.24 -38.50 27.37
N THR A 425 2.30 -39.56 28.18
CA THR A 425 2.14 -40.96 27.74
C THR A 425 0.69 -41.41 27.52
N LYS A 426 -0.28 -40.75 28.16
CA LYS A 426 -1.71 -41.08 28.03
C LYS A 426 -2.26 -40.62 26.69
N ARG A 427 -3.16 -41.41 26.09
CA ARG A 427 -3.83 -41.11 24.81
C ARG A 427 -5.34 -41.29 24.92
N ASP A 428 -6.09 -40.55 24.11
CA ASP A 428 -7.53 -40.74 23.92
C ASP A 428 -7.84 -41.80 22.86
N LEU A 429 -9.13 -42.02 22.59
CA LEU A 429 -9.62 -43.02 21.63
C LEU A 429 -9.21 -42.72 20.18
N GLU A 430 -8.87 -41.47 19.87
CA GLU A 430 -8.34 -41.08 18.57
C GLU A 430 -6.83 -41.26 18.47
N GLY A 431 -6.19 -41.81 19.51
CA GLY A 431 -4.74 -42.01 19.58
C GLY A 431 -3.96 -40.74 19.90
N MET A 432 -4.62 -39.65 20.30
CA MET A 432 -4.00 -38.36 20.56
C MET A 432 -3.60 -38.24 22.03
N ARG A 433 -2.42 -37.69 22.31
CA ARG A 433 -1.88 -37.50 23.66
C ARG A 433 -2.78 -36.56 24.47
N LEU A 434 -2.91 -36.86 25.76
CA LEU A 434 -3.61 -36.04 26.74
C LEU A 434 -2.61 -35.22 27.55
N PHE A 435 -3.11 -34.15 28.17
CA PHE A 435 -2.39 -33.47 29.24
C PHE A 435 -2.18 -34.41 30.44
N PRO A 436 -1.14 -34.20 31.28
CA PRO A 436 -0.90 -35.00 32.48
C PRO A 436 -2.11 -35.17 33.42
N ASP A 437 -2.97 -34.16 33.52
CA ASP A 437 -4.23 -34.21 34.29
C ASP A 437 -5.36 -35.02 33.62
N GLY A 438 -5.14 -35.52 32.41
CA GLY A 438 -6.11 -36.26 31.60
C GLY A 438 -7.00 -35.39 30.71
N SER A 439 -6.87 -34.06 30.77
CA SER A 439 -7.63 -33.16 29.90
C SER A 439 -7.15 -33.24 28.45
N ARG A 440 -8.04 -32.87 27.52
CA ARG A 440 -7.78 -32.97 26.08
C ARG A 440 -6.72 -31.94 25.65
N MET A 441 -5.62 -32.41 25.08
CA MET A 441 -4.59 -31.54 24.52
C MET A 441 -4.94 -31.14 23.07
N THR A 442 -4.99 -29.83 22.83
CA THR A 442 -5.25 -29.22 21.51
C THR A 442 -4.45 -27.93 21.38
N TRP A 443 -3.68 -27.80 20.29
CA TRP A 443 -2.85 -26.64 19.99
C TRP A 443 -3.42 -25.84 18.82
N TYR A 444 -3.22 -24.54 18.82
CA TYR A 444 -3.66 -23.67 17.73
C TYR A 444 -2.47 -23.06 16.97
N ILE A 445 -2.56 -23.12 15.64
CA ILE A 445 -1.61 -22.49 14.73
C ILE A 445 -2.34 -21.33 14.05
N ASP A 446 -2.06 -20.11 14.50
CA ASP A 446 -2.73 -18.92 14.01
C ASP A 446 -1.96 -18.29 12.84
N PHE A 447 -2.66 -18.02 11.73
CA PHE A 447 -2.10 -17.39 10.53
C PHE A 447 -3.02 -16.25 10.04
N THR A 448 -2.52 -15.40 9.14
CA THR A 448 -3.31 -14.30 8.56
C THR A 448 -3.38 -14.43 7.03
N ASP A 449 -4.23 -13.63 6.40
CA ASP A 449 -4.27 -13.48 4.94
C ASP A 449 -2.89 -13.17 4.31
N PHE A 450 -2.06 -12.39 5.01
CA PHE A 450 -0.69 -12.08 4.57
C PHE A 450 0.25 -13.29 4.52
N THR A 451 0.23 -14.17 5.53
CA THR A 451 1.11 -15.35 5.57
C THR A 451 0.53 -16.55 4.84
N GLY A 452 -0.80 -16.62 4.73
CA GLY A 452 -1.51 -17.78 4.21
C GLY A 452 -1.39 -19.02 5.11
N GLU A 453 -2.08 -20.09 4.73
CA GLU A 453 -2.03 -21.38 5.44
C GLU A 453 -0.69 -22.12 5.20
N GLY A 454 -0.06 -21.89 4.05
CA GLY A 454 1.23 -22.49 3.69
C GLY A 454 1.25 -24.02 3.87
N PRO A 455 2.38 -24.61 4.31
CA PRO A 455 2.49 -26.03 4.62
C PRO A 455 1.86 -26.43 5.96
N GLY A 456 1.06 -25.57 6.60
CA GLY A 456 0.58 -25.81 7.97
C GLY A 456 -0.23 -27.09 8.13
N GLN A 457 -0.93 -27.56 7.09
CA GLN A 457 -1.70 -28.81 7.18
C GLN A 457 -0.78 -30.04 7.26
N PHE A 458 0.32 -30.05 6.50
CA PHE A 458 1.33 -31.11 6.62
C PHE A 458 1.93 -31.16 8.03
N VAL A 459 2.14 -29.98 8.64
CA VAL A 459 2.61 -29.91 10.04
C VAL A 459 1.58 -30.53 10.99
N VAL A 460 0.30 -30.19 10.83
CA VAL A 460 -0.78 -30.78 11.64
C VAL A 460 -0.82 -32.30 11.50
N ASP A 461 -0.74 -32.81 10.27
CA ASP A 461 -0.80 -34.24 9.99
C ASP A 461 0.42 -34.96 10.59
N ASN A 462 1.63 -34.43 10.40
CA ASN A 462 2.85 -35.01 10.99
C ASN A 462 2.88 -34.94 12.52
N TRP A 463 2.33 -33.88 13.13
CA TRP A 463 2.18 -33.81 14.58
C TRP A 463 1.16 -34.83 15.09
N ALA A 464 0.10 -35.12 14.32
CA ALA A 464 -0.87 -36.13 14.68
C ALA A 464 -0.27 -37.55 14.72
N GLU A 465 0.69 -37.87 13.85
CA GLU A 465 1.42 -39.15 13.85
C GLU A 465 2.15 -39.43 15.18
N VAL A 466 2.64 -38.38 15.85
CA VAL A 466 3.27 -38.49 17.19
C VAL A 466 2.27 -38.26 18.34
N GLY A 467 0.97 -38.12 18.01
CA GLY A 467 -0.13 -37.94 18.94
C GLY A 467 -0.38 -36.50 19.38
N ILE A 468 0.17 -35.49 18.71
CA ILE A 468 -0.06 -34.07 19.04
C ILE A 468 -1.19 -33.52 18.18
N ARG A 469 -2.27 -33.06 18.82
CA ARG A 469 -3.42 -32.47 18.13
C ARG A 469 -3.20 -30.98 17.91
N ALA A 470 -3.25 -30.54 16.65
CA ALA A 470 -3.20 -29.13 16.29
C ALA A 470 -4.31 -28.74 15.32
N ILE A 471 -4.71 -27.47 15.35
CA ILE A 471 -5.74 -26.89 14.48
C ILE A 471 -5.21 -25.58 13.93
N GLN A 472 -5.26 -25.42 12.61
CA GLN A 472 -4.98 -24.14 11.97
C GLN A 472 -6.17 -23.19 12.08
N ARG A 473 -5.91 -21.92 12.36
CA ARG A 473 -6.96 -20.89 12.43
C ARG A 473 -6.53 -19.65 11.67
N ALA A 474 -7.33 -19.28 10.67
CA ALA A 474 -7.21 -17.98 10.03
C ALA A 474 -7.67 -16.89 11.02
N ARG A 475 -6.86 -15.85 11.18
CA ARG A 475 -7.15 -14.67 11.97
C ARG A 475 -7.13 -13.43 11.08
N ALA A 476 -8.12 -12.56 11.25
CA ALA A 476 -8.03 -11.20 10.74
C ALA A 476 -6.82 -10.51 11.37
N ARG A 477 -6.08 -9.72 10.58
CA ARG A 477 -4.81 -9.12 10.99
C ARG A 477 -4.87 -8.39 12.35
N PRO A 478 -5.92 -7.61 12.67
CA PRO A 478 -5.98 -6.95 13.96
C PRO A 478 -6.23 -7.89 15.14
N LEU A 479 -7.07 -8.91 14.95
CA LEU A 479 -7.32 -9.93 15.98
C LEU A 479 -6.05 -10.72 16.29
N PHE A 480 -5.31 -11.09 15.24
CA PHE A 480 -4.00 -11.73 15.38
C PHE A 480 -3.02 -10.88 16.21
N SER A 481 -2.92 -9.58 15.91
CA SER A 481 -2.09 -8.65 16.66
C SER A 481 -2.53 -8.50 18.13
N ALA A 482 -3.84 -8.45 18.38
CA ALA A 482 -4.40 -8.33 19.73
C ALA A 482 -4.18 -9.60 20.57
N GLU A 483 -4.43 -10.78 20.00
CA GLU A 483 -4.15 -12.07 20.67
C GLU A 483 -2.66 -12.23 20.98
N LYS A 484 -1.78 -11.81 20.06
CA LYS A 484 -0.32 -11.80 20.25
C LYS A 484 0.10 -10.91 21.42
N ALA A 485 -0.43 -9.68 21.44
CA ALA A 485 -0.11 -8.70 22.49
C ALA A 485 -0.63 -9.14 23.87
N ALA A 486 -1.77 -9.81 23.90
CA ALA A 486 -2.32 -10.42 25.12
C ALA A 486 -1.63 -11.74 25.52
N LEU A 487 -0.64 -12.21 24.73
CA LEU A 487 0.11 -13.45 24.95
C LEU A 487 -0.79 -14.71 24.99
N LEU A 488 -1.92 -14.69 24.27
CA LEU A 488 -2.92 -15.75 24.29
C LEU A 488 -2.69 -16.83 23.22
N HIS A 489 -1.84 -16.55 22.24
CA HIS A 489 -1.51 -17.49 21.15
C HIS A 489 -0.66 -18.66 21.65
N ASP A 490 -0.83 -19.81 20.99
CA ASP A 490 0.01 -20.99 21.20
C ASP A 490 1.18 -20.98 20.20
N PHE A 491 0.84 -21.04 18.91
CA PHE A 491 1.76 -20.90 17.79
C PHE A 491 1.23 -19.84 16.83
N THR A 492 2.12 -19.00 16.34
CA THR A 492 1.82 -18.08 15.23
C THR A 492 2.67 -18.44 14.02
N VAL A 493 2.12 -18.24 12.83
CA VAL A 493 2.86 -18.36 11.57
C VAL A 493 3.34 -16.98 11.16
N TRP A 494 4.64 -16.83 10.93
CA TRP A 494 5.22 -15.64 10.31
C TRP A 494 6.43 -16.00 9.44
N THR A 495 6.78 -15.12 8.49
CA THR A 495 8.01 -15.26 7.70
C THR A 495 9.25 -14.90 8.52
N GLY A 496 10.44 -15.22 8.01
CA GLY A 496 11.65 -14.57 8.48
C GLY A 496 11.68 -13.08 8.10
N GLU A 497 12.51 -12.28 8.77
CA GLU A 497 12.74 -10.87 8.49
C GLU A 497 14.24 -10.54 8.55
N SER A 498 14.90 -10.59 7.38
CA SER A 498 16.27 -10.09 7.19
C SER A 498 17.34 -10.65 8.16
N GLU A 499 17.23 -11.93 8.56
CA GLU A 499 18.13 -12.57 9.52
C GLU A 499 19.60 -12.61 9.10
N PHE A 500 19.88 -12.33 7.83
CA PHE A 500 21.23 -12.24 7.28
C PHE A 500 22.20 -11.42 8.13
N ASN A 501 21.75 -10.35 8.77
CA ASN A 501 22.59 -9.59 9.71
C ASN A 501 21.84 -9.42 11.04
N PRO A 502 22.07 -10.33 12.00
CA PRO A 502 21.35 -10.31 13.26
C PRO A 502 21.72 -9.12 14.16
N MET A 503 22.81 -8.39 13.88
CA MET A 503 23.08 -7.12 14.58
C MET A 503 22.10 -6.00 14.19
N VAL A 504 21.48 -6.12 13.01
CA VAL A 504 20.45 -5.19 12.53
C VAL A 504 19.06 -5.68 12.93
N GLU A 505 18.81 -6.99 12.76
CA GLU A 505 17.52 -7.61 13.06
C GLU A 505 17.71 -8.91 13.86
N PRO A 506 17.85 -8.83 15.19
CA PRO A 506 18.13 -9.97 16.06
C PRO A 506 16.88 -10.76 16.46
N ARG A 507 15.67 -10.29 16.13
CA ARG A 507 14.41 -10.71 16.77
C ARG A 507 14.09 -12.21 16.71
N SER A 508 14.67 -12.91 15.73
CA SER A 508 14.48 -14.35 15.48
C SER A 508 15.36 -15.21 16.41
N PHE A 509 16.37 -14.62 17.03
CA PHE A 509 17.35 -15.30 17.89
C PHE A 509 17.35 -14.76 19.32
N VAL A 510 17.11 -13.46 19.48
CA VAL A 510 17.08 -12.76 20.76
C VAL A 510 15.76 -12.00 20.89
N PRO A 511 15.03 -12.11 22.00
CA PRO A 511 13.78 -11.39 22.17
C PRO A 511 14.06 -9.91 22.43
N THR A 512 13.77 -9.06 21.45
CA THR A 512 14.16 -7.64 21.46
C THR A 512 13.01 -6.65 21.42
N TYR A 513 11.84 -7.05 20.91
CA TYR A 513 10.62 -6.23 20.86
C TYR A 513 9.41 -7.14 20.57
N ILE A 514 8.22 -6.56 20.39
CA ILE A 514 6.95 -7.31 20.21
C ILE A 514 6.89 -8.24 18.99
N GLU A 515 7.76 -8.05 17.99
CA GLU A 515 7.85 -8.97 16.83
C GLU A 515 8.81 -10.15 17.07
N SER A 516 9.37 -10.28 18.28
CA SER A 516 9.93 -11.55 18.73
C SER A 516 8.78 -12.50 19.09
N PHE A 517 8.09 -13.03 18.07
CA PHE A 517 6.84 -13.79 18.17
C PHE A 517 6.85 -14.95 19.17
N TYR A 518 8.03 -15.51 19.42
CA TYR A 518 8.20 -16.62 20.35
C TYR A 518 8.33 -16.18 21.81
N ALA A 519 8.56 -14.90 22.10
CA ALA A 519 8.64 -14.36 23.46
C ALA A 519 8.33 -12.84 23.53
N PRO A 520 7.15 -12.38 23.09
CA PRO A 520 6.87 -10.96 22.89
C PRO A 520 7.02 -10.10 24.16
N ALA A 521 6.48 -10.53 25.32
CA ALA A 521 6.61 -9.74 26.56
C ALA A 521 8.08 -9.60 27.05
N TYR A 522 8.93 -10.60 26.81
CA TYR A 522 10.37 -10.52 27.12
C TYR A 522 11.07 -9.52 26.19
N GLY A 523 10.63 -9.47 24.92
CA GLY A 523 11.10 -8.48 23.96
C GLY A 523 10.70 -7.05 24.36
N ILE A 524 9.45 -6.82 24.74
CA ILE A 524 8.97 -5.50 25.21
C ILE A 524 9.77 -5.03 26.43
N TRP A 525 9.98 -5.92 27.40
CA TRP A 525 10.77 -5.62 28.60
C TRP A 525 12.21 -5.20 28.24
N PHE A 526 12.84 -5.89 27.29
CA PHE A 526 14.19 -5.53 26.83
C PHE A 526 14.22 -4.22 26.06
N GLN A 527 13.30 -4.02 25.10
CA GLN A 527 13.20 -2.78 24.31
C GLN A 527 13.12 -1.54 25.20
N LYS A 528 12.31 -1.62 26.25
CA LYS A 528 12.08 -0.55 27.22
C LYS A 528 13.19 -0.38 28.25
N GLY A 529 14.34 -1.03 28.07
CA GLY A 529 15.51 -0.85 28.94
C GLY A 529 15.47 -1.67 30.22
N GLY A 530 14.74 -2.78 30.26
CA GLY A 530 14.61 -3.63 31.45
C GLY A 530 15.95 -4.14 32.00
N LEU A 531 16.92 -4.46 31.13
CA LEU A 531 18.29 -4.82 31.57
C LEU A 531 18.99 -3.72 32.39
N TYR A 532 18.54 -2.47 32.26
CA TYR A 532 19.08 -1.31 32.94
C TYR A 532 18.19 -0.83 34.09
N GLY A 533 17.15 -1.61 34.45
CA GLY A 533 16.26 -1.32 35.57
C GLY A 533 15.24 -0.22 35.29
N ASP A 534 14.91 0.06 34.03
CA ASP A 534 13.85 1.03 33.71
C ASP A 534 12.47 0.48 34.18
N PRO A 535 11.78 1.15 35.12
CA PRO A 535 10.49 0.68 35.63
C PRO A 535 9.41 0.63 34.54
N LYS A 536 9.54 1.39 33.44
CA LYS A 536 8.61 1.31 32.30
C LYS A 536 8.68 -0.04 31.58
N ALA A 537 9.77 -0.79 31.74
CA ALA A 537 9.93 -2.11 31.12
C ALA A 537 8.88 -3.14 31.55
N LEU A 538 8.25 -2.94 32.71
CA LEU A 538 7.17 -3.80 33.20
C LEU A 538 5.78 -3.41 32.64
N GLN A 539 5.67 -2.28 31.92
CA GLN A 539 4.42 -1.89 31.27
C GLN A 539 4.23 -2.70 29.98
N GLY A 540 3.48 -3.79 30.06
CA GLY A 540 3.26 -4.73 28.95
C GLY A 540 4.44 -5.66 28.67
N GLY A 541 5.58 -5.47 29.35
CA GLY A 541 6.72 -6.37 29.32
C GLY A 541 6.79 -7.27 30.56
N GLN A 542 7.52 -8.37 30.45
CA GLN A 542 7.80 -9.29 31.54
C GLN A 542 9.31 -9.51 31.64
N GLU A 543 9.87 -9.43 32.85
CA GLU A 543 11.27 -9.77 33.06
C GLU A 543 11.48 -11.29 32.88
N PRO A 544 12.40 -11.73 32.01
CA PRO A 544 12.78 -13.13 31.95
C PRO A 544 13.55 -13.53 33.21
N PRO A 545 13.35 -14.74 33.77
CA PRO A 545 14.11 -15.19 34.94
C PRO A 545 15.62 -15.08 34.73
N GLN A 546 16.38 -14.73 35.77
CA GLN A 546 17.82 -14.46 35.65
C GLN A 546 18.62 -15.62 35.02
N ASN A 547 18.27 -16.86 35.35
CA ASN A 547 18.94 -18.06 34.82
C ASN A 547 18.33 -18.57 33.50
N HIS A 548 17.40 -17.83 32.89
CA HIS A 548 16.72 -18.26 31.68
C HIS A 548 17.60 -18.07 30.43
N PRO A 549 17.64 -19.02 29.47
CA PRO A 549 18.46 -18.87 28.25
C PRO A 549 18.15 -17.62 27.43
N LEU A 550 16.89 -17.18 27.41
CA LEU A 550 16.49 -15.93 26.75
C LEU A 550 17.02 -14.66 27.44
N ARG A 551 17.18 -14.67 28.77
CA ARG A 551 17.86 -13.59 29.51
C ARG A 551 19.32 -13.50 29.09
N ARG A 552 20.00 -14.65 29.05
CA ARG A 552 21.39 -14.74 28.59
C ARG A 552 21.55 -14.28 27.14
N ALA A 553 20.62 -14.64 26.24
CA ALA A 553 20.63 -14.19 24.85
C ALA A 553 20.54 -12.65 24.72
N GLN A 554 19.71 -12.01 25.55
CA GLN A 554 19.61 -10.55 25.63
C GLN A 554 20.92 -9.91 26.11
N GLU A 555 21.55 -10.47 27.13
CA GLU A 555 22.86 -10.01 27.63
C GLU A 555 23.99 -10.20 26.62
N VAL A 556 23.98 -11.31 25.87
CA VAL A 556 24.90 -11.55 24.75
C VAL A 556 24.75 -10.47 23.69
N LEU A 557 23.52 -10.13 23.28
CA LEU A 557 23.29 -9.09 22.30
C LEU A 557 23.84 -7.73 22.76
N GLU A 558 23.62 -7.36 24.03
CA GLU A 558 24.17 -6.11 24.57
C GLU A 558 25.69 -6.09 24.62
N ARG A 559 26.33 -7.20 25.00
CA ARG A 559 27.79 -7.34 24.91
C ARG A 559 28.28 -7.24 23.46
N ALA A 560 27.59 -7.90 22.52
CA ALA A 560 27.93 -7.85 21.11
C ALA A 560 27.83 -6.43 20.56
N ARG A 561 26.77 -5.67 20.89
CA ARG A 561 26.61 -4.27 20.48
C ARG A 561 27.71 -3.36 20.99
N GLN A 562 28.27 -3.64 22.16
CA GLN A 562 29.33 -2.86 22.79
C GLN A 562 30.75 -3.27 22.35
N ALA A 563 30.90 -4.37 21.61
CA ALA A 563 32.21 -4.87 21.22
C ALA A 563 32.94 -3.91 20.24
N PRO A 564 34.26 -3.71 20.41
CA PRO A 564 34.99 -2.66 19.72
C PRO A 564 35.41 -3.03 18.28
N THR A 565 35.26 -4.28 17.85
CA THR A 565 35.56 -4.72 16.48
C THR A 565 34.50 -5.65 15.95
N ARG A 566 34.29 -5.65 14.63
CA ARG A 566 33.27 -6.50 13.97
C ARG A 566 33.50 -7.99 14.24
N ALA A 567 34.75 -8.46 14.17
CA ALA A 567 35.09 -9.84 14.47
C ALA A 567 34.69 -10.26 15.90
N GLN A 568 34.86 -9.36 16.88
CA GLN A 568 34.40 -9.62 18.26
C GLN A 568 32.87 -9.58 18.37
N GLN A 569 32.18 -8.68 17.63
CA GLN A 569 30.71 -8.69 17.57
C GLN A 569 30.18 -10.04 17.09
N VAL A 570 30.74 -10.55 15.99
CA VAL A 570 30.39 -11.85 15.40
C VAL A 570 30.67 -12.99 16.38
N ALA A 571 31.86 -13.03 16.96
CA ALA A 571 32.25 -14.06 17.90
C ALA A 571 31.34 -14.12 19.14
N ILE A 572 30.99 -12.96 19.72
CA ILE A 572 30.09 -12.90 20.88
C ILE A 572 28.67 -13.30 20.47
N PHE A 573 28.17 -12.79 19.34
CA PHE A 573 26.79 -13.07 18.92
C PHE A 573 26.56 -14.55 18.57
N ASN A 574 27.60 -15.27 18.15
CA ASN A 574 27.51 -16.73 17.96
C ASN A 574 27.07 -17.48 19.23
N GLU A 575 27.35 -16.94 20.44
CA GLU A 575 26.81 -17.50 21.68
C GLU A 575 25.27 -17.48 21.70
N ALA A 576 24.64 -16.42 21.17
CA ALA A 576 23.18 -16.33 21.09
C ALA A 576 22.60 -17.29 20.04
N LEU A 577 23.30 -17.50 18.92
CA LEU A 577 22.92 -18.48 17.91
C LEU A 577 23.02 -19.91 18.43
N ASP A 578 24.04 -20.21 19.25
CA ASP A 578 24.17 -21.50 19.94
C ASP A 578 23.04 -21.75 20.93
N ILE A 579 22.66 -20.73 21.71
CA ILE A 579 21.50 -20.78 22.60
C ILE A 579 20.22 -21.07 21.78
N ALA A 580 20.02 -20.36 20.67
CA ALA A 580 18.88 -20.59 19.79
C ALA A 580 18.88 -21.99 19.17
N ALA A 581 20.05 -22.51 18.78
CA ALA A 581 20.19 -23.83 18.20
C ALA A 581 19.76 -24.91 19.20
N GLU A 582 20.22 -24.83 20.45
CA GLU A 582 19.86 -25.80 21.47
C GLU A 582 18.37 -25.78 21.82
N ASN A 583 17.75 -24.60 21.81
CA ASN A 583 16.41 -24.43 22.35
C ASN A 583 15.29 -24.41 21.31
N VAL A 584 15.59 -24.25 20.02
CA VAL A 584 14.59 -24.22 18.93
C VAL A 584 13.49 -23.20 19.24
N TRP A 585 13.85 -21.90 19.27
CA TRP A 585 12.90 -20.81 19.52
C TRP A 585 11.83 -20.67 18.44
N SER A 586 12.17 -21.12 17.24
CA SER A 586 11.31 -21.12 16.07
C SER A 586 11.45 -22.45 15.34
N ILE A 587 10.39 -22.86 14.64
CA ILE A 587 10.36 -24.08 13.85
C ILE A 587 10.10 -23.69 12.40
N SER A 588 11.15 -23.72 11.58
CA SER A 588 11.06 -23.45 10.13
C SER A 588 11.10 -24.74 9.33
N ILE A 589 10.58 -24.67 8.10
CA ILE A 589 10.42 -25.81 7.20
C ILE A 589 11.64 -25.96 6.28
N ALA A 590 12.06 -24.87 5.64
CA ALA A 590 13.06 -24.92 4.59
C ALA A 590 13.75 -23.57 4.38
N THR A 591 14.94 -23.61 3.79
CA THR A 591 15.54 -22.42 3.19
C THR A 591 14.61 -21.83 2.12
N PRO A 592 14.49 -20.50 2.02
CA PRO A 592 13.56 -19.88 1.09
C PRO A 592 14.02 -20.05 -0.36
N PRO A 593 13.08 -20.06 -1.32
CA PRO A 593 13.44 -19.92 -2.73
C PRO A 593 14.07 -18.53 -2.99
N PRO A 594 14.78 -18.35 -4.11
CA PRO A 594 15.34 -17.06 -4.48
C PRO A 594 14.25 -15.97 -4.61
N GLN A 595 14.60 -14.73 -4.27
CA GLN A 595 13.75 -13.60 -4.61
C GLN A 595 13.85 -13.32 -6.11
N LEU A 596 12.72 -13.21 -6.79
CA LEU A 596 12.71 -12.88 -8.22
C LEU A 596 12.73 -11.36 -8.44
N ALA A 597 13.41 -10.94 -9.49
CA ALA A 597 13.29 -9.61 -10.06
C ALA A 597 13.13 -9.69 -11.58
N VAL A 598 12.11 -9.05 -12.14
CA VAL A 598 11.86 -8.96 -13.57
C VAL A 598 12.54 -7.69 -14.09
N VAL A 599 13.35 -7.80 -15.14
CA VAL A 599 14.12 -6.68 -15.71
C VAL A 599 13.96 -6.64 -17.21
N LYS A 600 13.40 -5.55 -17.75
CA LYS A 600 13.16 -5.38 -19.19
C LYS A 600 14.47 -5.37 -19.98
N ASN A 601 14.47 -5.96 -21.17
CA ASN A 601 15.63 -5.97 -22.04
C ASN A 601 16.04 -4.55 -22.42
N GLY A 602 17.34 -4.26 -22.32
CA GLY A 602 17.88 -2.92 -22.52
C GLY A 602 17.77 -2.01 -21.31
N PHE A 603 17.16 -2.44 -20.19
CA PHE A 603 17.31 -1.78 -18.89
C PHE A 603 18.53 -2.35 -18.17
N ARG A 604 19.57 -1.52 -18.03
CA ARG A 604 20.94 -1.90 -17.64
C ARG A 604 21.31 -1.38 -16.27
N ASN A 605 22.49 -1.76 -15.80
CA ASN A 605 23.04 -1.53 -14.48
C ASN A 605 22.27 -2.20 -13.32
N VAL A 606 21.20 -2.95 -13.61
CA VAL A 606 20.54 -3.80 -12.61
C VAL A 606 21.42 -5.02 -12.33
N PRO A 607 21.93 -5.19 -11.10
CA PRO A 607 22.80 -6.31 -10.79
C PRO A 607 22.04 -7.64 -10.71
N ARG A 608 22.70 -8.71 -11.13
CA ARG A 608 22.16 -10.06 -11.05
C ARG A 608 22.18 -10.64 -9.63
N ASN A 609 23.08 -10.14 -8.78
CA ASN A 609 23.30 -10.62 -7.42
C ASN A 609 23.22 -9.43 -6.45
N VAL A 610 22.16 -9.39 -5.65
CA VAL A 610 21.93 -8.40 -4.58
C VAL A 610 21.25 -9.11 -3.42
N ILE A 611 21.56 -8.68 -2.20
CA ILE A 611 20.77 -9.05 -1.03
C ILE A 611 19.44 -8.29 -1.03
N TYR A 612 18.34 -9.04 -0.94
CA TYR A 612 16.98 -8.54 -0.93
C TYR A 612 16.39 -8.60 0.47
N GLY A 613 16.07 -7.44 1.03
CA GLY A 613 15.33 -7.36 2.29
C GLY A 613 15.01 -5.93 2.67
N ALA A 614 14.00 -5.76 3.53
CA ALA A 614 13.62 -4.44 4.02
C ALA A 614 14.79 -3.77 4.78
N SER A 615 15.54 -4.53 5.58
CA SER A 615 16.71 -4.03 6.32
C SER A 615 17.85 -3.52 5.44
N TYR A 616 17.86 -3.88 4.15
CA TYR A 616 18.85 -3.45 3.17
C TYR A 616 18.35 -2.33 2.26
N ASN A 617 17.11 -1.85 2.46
CA ASN A 617 16.44 -0.88 1.60
C ASN A 617 16.46 -1.27 0.11
N THR A 618 16.58 -2.57 -0.22
CA THR A 618 16.63 -3.06 -1.61
C THR A 618 15.45 -2.49 -2.39
N PRO A 619 15.54 -2.06 -3.66
CA PRO A 619 16.72 -2.08 -4.50
C PRO A 619 17.68 -0.90 -4.29
N ALA A 620 17.50 0.02 -3.34
CA ALA A 620 18.44 1.15 -3.16
C ALA A 620 19.91 0.70 -2.99
N ASN A 621 20.16 -0.40 -2.27
CA ASN A 621 21.49 -1.00 -2.13
C ASN A 621 22.09 -1.50 -3.46
N ALA A 622 21.30 -1.62 -4.53
CA ALA A 622 21.73 -2.00 -5.87
C ALA A 622 22.25 -0.81 -6.71
N GLY A 623 22.21 0.43 -6.19
CA GLY A 623 22.68 1.62 -6.91
C GLY A 623 21.72 2.09 -7.99
N ILE A 624 20.42 2.17 -7.66
CA ILE A 624 19.30 2.50 -8.57
C ILE A 624 19.50 3.76 -9.39
N GLU A 625 20.29 4.71 -8.90
CA GLU A 625 20.58 5.98 -9.59
C GLU A 625 21.34 5.77 -10.88
N THR A 626 22.11 4.68 -10.95
CA THR A 626 22.91 4.28 -12.11
C THR A 626 22.11 3.47 -13.13
N PHE A 627 20.88 3.05 -12.82
CA PHE A 627 20.06 2.30 -13.77
C PHE A 627 19.72 3.15 -14.99
N TYR A 628 19.75 2.57 -16.18
CA TYR A 628 19.53 3.31 -17.43
C TYR A 628 18.93 2.43 -18.53
N PHE A 629 18.34 3.08 -19.53
CA PHE A 629 17.92 2.43 -20.77
C PHE A 629 19.03 2.54 -21.82
N GLU A 630 19.42 1.45 -22.48
CA GLU A 630 20.35 1.51 -23.60
C GLU A 630 19.85 2.45 -24.70
N LYS A 631 18.55 2.38 -24.98
CA LYS A 631 17.84 3.18 -25.98
C LYS A 631 16.62 3.83 -25.32
N PRO A 632 16.79 4.95 -24.62
CA PRO A 632 15.67 5.65 -23.99
C PRO A 632 14.71 6.11 -25.09
N ARG A 633 13.43 5.79 -24.94
CA ARG A 633 12.35 6.21 -25.85
C ARG A 633 11.24 6.83 -25.02
N GLU A 634 10.95 8.10 -25.29
CA GLU A 634 9.80 8.81 -24.75
C GLU A 634 9.11 9.59 -25.86
N SER A 635 7.79 9.72 -25.77
CA SER A 635 7.03 10.59 -26.65
C SER A 635 7.38 12.05 -26.37
N ALA A 636 7.25 12.92 -27.37
CA ALA A 636 7.48 14.36 -27.19
C ALA A 636 6.56 14.95 -26.09
N GLY A 637 5.35 14.40 -25.95
CA GLY A 637 4.42 14.77 -24.89
C GLY A 637 4.94 14.39 -23.49
N ALA A 638 5.48 13.17 -23.33
CA ALA A 638 6.06 12.73 -22.06
C ALA A 638 7.27 13.59 -21.65
N ILE A 639 8.17 13.91 -22.60
CA ILE A 639 9.32 14.80 -22.34
C ILE A 639 8.85 16.19 -21.90
N ALA A 640 7.88 16.78 -22.61
CA ALA A 640 7.33 18.08 -22.26
C ALA A 640 6.67 18.07 -20.87
N GLN A 641 5.96 16.99 -20.53
CA GLN A 641 5.37 16.79 -19.22
C GLN A 641 6.45 16.70 -18.13
N ILE A 642 7.46 15.84 -18.29
CA ILE A 642 8.56 15.71 -17.31
C ILE A 642 9.25 17.06 -17.09
N LYS A 643 9.55 17.77 -18.18
CA LYS A 643 10.15 19.11 -18.12
C LYS A 643 9.29 20.08 -17.31
N ARG A 644 7.97 20.06 -17.52
CA ARG A 644 7.02 20.90 -16.76
C ARG A 644 7.02 20.51 -15.28
N GLU A 645 6.94 19.22 -14.96
CA GLU A 645 6.92 18.71 -13.58
C GLU A 645 8.22 19.06 -12.83
N ILE A 646 9.39 19.00 -13.49
CA ILE A 646 10.67 19.44 -12.90
C ILE A 646 10.66 20.94 -12.59
N ASN A 647 10.07 21.74 -13.49
CA ASN A 647 10.12 23.19 -13.42
C ASN A 647 9.05 23.81 -12.50
N VAL A 648 7.85 23.23 -12.44
CA VAL A 648 6.68 23.79 -11.76
C VAL A 648 6.10 22.77 -10.78
N VAL A 649 6.13 23.13 -9.50
CA VAL A 649 5.41 22.38 -8.46
C VAL A 649 3.91 22.60 -8.66
N THR A 650 3.16 21.51 -8.79
CA THR A 650 1.69 21.54 -8.79
C THR A 650 1.20 21.07 -7.42
N PRO A 651 0.88 22.00 -6.50
CA PRO A 651 0.48 21.64 -5.15
C PRO A 651 -0.95 21.04 -5.13
N PRO A 652 -1.35 20.41 -4.00
CA PRO A 652 -2.73 19.96 -3.84
C PRO A 652 -3.72 21.15 -3.82
N PRO A 653 -5.01 20.92 -4.13
CA PRO A 653 -6.02 21.97 -4.23
C PRO A 653 -6.21 22.83 -2.97
N ASP A 654 -5.80 22.32 -1.82
CA ASP A 654 -5.91 22.89 -0.48
C ASP A 654 -4.60 23.54 0.01
N ALA A 655 -3.58 23.66 -0.84
CA ALA A 655 -2.32 24.30 -0.48
C ALA A 655 -2.50 25.80 -0.23
N VAL A 656 -1.89 26.33 0.81
CA VAL A 656 -1.95 27.76 1.17
C VAL A 656 -0.68 28.44 0.71
N ASN A 657 -0.84 29.52 -0.07
CA ASN A 657 0.27 30.39 -0.39
C ASN A 657 0.65 31.19 0.87
N VAL A 658 1.88 31.00 1.33
CA VAL A 658 2.37 31.53 2.61
C VAL A 658 2.35 33.07 2.65
N ASP A 659 2.57 33.73 1.51
CA ASP A 659 2.64 35.20 1.43
C ASP A 659 1.24 35.84 1.44
N THR A 660 0.26 35.18 0.82
CA THR A 660 -1.11 35.71 0.68
C THR A 660 -2.09 35.14 1.69
N LEU A 661 -1.72 34.04 2.37
CA LEU A 661 -2.56 33.23 3.26
C LEU A 661 -3.86 32.75 2.61
N LYS A 662 -3.91 32.71 1.28
CA LYS A 662 -5.05 32.21 0.51
C LYS A 662 -4.74 30.83 -0.03
N VAL A 663 -5.79 30.02 -0.16
CA VAL A 663 -5.71 28.74 -0.87
C VAL A 663 -5.28 29.02 -2.31
N ALA A 664 -4.25 28.31 -2.76
CA ALA A 664 -3.75 28.38 -4.12
C ALA A 664 -4.90 28.07 -5.09
N ASP A 665 -5.09 28.93 -6.09
CA ASP A 665 -6.16 28.79 -7.06
C ASP A 665 -5.90 27.54 -7.92
N SER A 666 -6.46 26.41 -7.50
CA SER A 666 -6.31 25.13 -8.17
C SER A 666 -7.21 25.11 -9.40
N GLY A 667 -6.70 25.73 -10.47
CA GLY A 667 -6.99 25.42 -11.86
C GLY A 667 -8.43 25.00 -12.14
N GLY A 668 -9.34 25.98 -12.11
CA GLY A 668 -10.48 26.14 -13.02
C GLY A 668 -11.36 24.93 -13.29
N LEU A 669 -10.91 23.93 -14.05
CA LEU A 669 -11.80 22.97 -14.73
C LEU A 669 -12.57 22.01 -13.80
N GLY A 670 -11.99 21.52 -12.71
CA GLY A 670 -12.69 20.59 -11.80
C GLY A 670 -13.83 21.25 -11.03
N LYS A 671 -13.56 22.45 -10.49
CA LYS A 671 -14.58 23.34 -9.93
C LYS A 671 -15.55 23.83 -10.98
N LEU A 672 -15.10 24.18 -12.18
CA LEU A 672 -15.96 24.70 -13.25
C LEU A 672 -16.89 23.59 -13.79
N VAL A 673 -16.40 22.37 -13.98
CA VAL A 673 -17.20 21.21 -14.44
C VAL A 673 -18.13 20.74 -13.34
N SER A 674 -17.70 20.63 -12.08
CA SER A 674 -18.61 20.32 -10.98
C SER A 674 -19.65 21.42 -10.80
N THR A 675 -19.27 22.70 -10.83
CA THR A 675 -20.20 23.83 -10.76
C THR A 675 -21.11 23.89 -11.99
N LEU A 676 -20.63 23.55 -13.19
CA LEU A 676 -21.46 23.46 -14.40
C LEU A 676 -22.40 22.26 -14.34
N VAL A 677 -21.98 21.11 -13.81
CA VAL A 677 -22.86 19.95 -13.62
C VAL A 677 -23.90 20.28 -12.55
N TYR A 678 -23.51 20.82 -11.40
CA TYR A 678 -24.45 21.27 -10.37
C TYR A 678 -25.37 22.39 -10.88
N ALA A 679 -24.86 23.32 -11.70
CA ALA A 679 -25.65 24.38 -12.29
C ALA A 679 -26.57 23.88 -13.40
N ILE A 680 -26.15 22.95 -14.26
CA ILE A 680 -27.00 22.34 -15.30
C ILE A 680 -28.05 21.43 -14.67
N LEU A 681 -27.70 20.70 -13.62
CA LEU A 681 -28.63 19.90 -12.84
C LEU A 681 -29.60 20.77 -12.08
N ALA A 682 -29.14 21.82 -11.39
CA ALA A 682 -29.99 22.76 -10.67
C ALA A 682 -30.85 23.60 -11.62
N LEU A 683 -30.32 24.07 -12.74
CA LEU A 683 -31.04 24.82 -13.77
C LEU A 683 -32.03 23.91 -14.50
N GLY A 684 -31.68 22.65 -14.78
CA GLY A 684 -32.58 21.63 -15.32
C GLY A 684 -33.70 21.28 -14.33
N LEU A 685 -33.38 21.11 -13.06
CA LEU A 685 -34.33 20.87 -11.96
C LEU A 685 -35.26 22.07 -11.77
N VAL A 686 -34.74 23.30 -11.77
CA VAL A 686 -35.50 24.54 -11.59
C VAL A 686 -36.37 24.83 -12.81
N LEU A 687 -35.83 24.79 -14.03
CA LEU A 687 -36.60 25.02 -15.26
C LEU A 687 -37.73 23.99 -15.48
N VAL A 688 -37.58 22.79 -14.93
CA VAL A 688 -38.56 21.71 -15.05
C VAL A 688 -39.52 21.65 -13.85
N ALA A 689 -39.08 21.98 -12.63
CA ALA A 689 -39.92 22.04 -11.44
C ALA A 689 -40.94 23.19 -11.48
N PHE A 690 -40.58 24.34 -12.06
CA PHE A 690 -41.49 25.48 -12.18
C PHE A 690 -42.59 25.30 -13.24
N LYS A 691 -42.47 24.31 -14.15
CA LYS A 691 -43.48 24.01 -15.18
C LYS A 691 -44.38 22.79 -14.87
N HIS A 692 -44.00 21.92 -13.93
CA HIS A 692 -44.73 20.70 -13.60
C HIS A 692 -44.78 20.43 -12.07
N PRO A 693 -45.96 20.54 -11.41
CA PRO A 693 -46.13 20.29 -9.97
C PRO A 693 -45.64 18.91 -9.50
N TYR A 694 -45.74 17.90 -10.35
CA TYR A 694 -45.24 16.54 -10.08
C TYR A 694 -43.73 16.51 -9.81
N ILE A 695 -42.95 17.30 -10.54
CA ILE A 695 -41.48 17.29 -10.47
C ILE A 695 -41.03 18.06 -9.24
N GLY A 696 -41.68 19.19 -8.93
CA GLY A 696 -41.49 19.89 -7.65
C GLY A 696 -41.75 18.98 -6.44
N ARG A 697 -42.83 18.19 -6.46
CA ARG A 697 -43.13 17.20 -5.41
C ARG A 697 -42.05 16.12 -5.30
N ARG A 698 -41.54 15.60 -6.42
CA ARG A 698 -40.46 14.60 -6.42
C ARG A 698 -39.19 15.15 -5.78
N ILE A 699 -38.75 16.36 -6.15
CA ILE A 699 -37.56 17.00 -5.58
C ILE A 699 -37.72 17.20 -4.08
N LEU A 700 -38.89 17.66 -3.64
CA LEU A 700 -39.17 17.87 -2.23
C LEU A 700 -39.17 16.56 -1.44
N LEU A 701 -39.59 15.43 -2.04
CA LEU A 701 -39.49 14.10 -1.44
C LEU A 701 -38.05 13.56 -1.40
N MET A 702 -37.16 13.99 -2.30
CA MET A 702 -35.75 13.56 -2.30
C MET A 702 -35.02 14.02 -1.03
N ILE A 703 -35.35 15.21 -0.50
CA ILE A 703 -34.71 15.79 0.68
C ILE A 703 -34.90 14.92 1.94
N PRO A 704 -36.13 14.61 2.41
CA PRO A 704 -36.32 13.75 3.57
C PRO A 704 -35.84 12.32 3.30
N THR A 705 -35.93 11.82 2.05
CA THR A 705 -35.40 10.50 1.68
C THR A 705 -33.88 10.44 1.89
N MET A 706 -33.14 11.44 1.41
CA MET A 706 -31.69 11.53 1.60
C MET A 706 -31.30 11.66 3.07
N LEU A 707 -32.08 12.39 3.87
CA LEU A 707 -31.85 12.52 5.31
C LEU A 707 -32.08 11.19 6.06
N ILE A 708 -33.10 10.43 5.68
CA ILE A 708 -33.32 9.08 6.26
C ILE A 708 -32.19 8.15 5.87
N ILE A 709 -31.79 8.16 4.59
CA ILE A 709 -30.68 7.35 4.09
C ILE A 709 -29.38 7.71 4.81
N SER A 710 -29.09 8.99 5.07
CA SER A 710 -27.87 9.38 5.79
C SER A 710 -27.84 8.87 7.22
N VAL A 711 -28.96 8.93 7.94
CA VAL A 711 -29.06 8.37 9.31
C VAL A 711 -28.86 6.85 9.29
N VAL A 712 -29.54 6.14 8.38
CA VAL A 712 -29.42 4.69 8.25
C VAL A 712 -28.00 4.28 7.88
N THR A 713 -27.40 4.95 6.89
CA THR A 713 -26.03 4.71 6.42
C THR A 713 -25.03 4.89 7.55
N PHE A 714 -25.12 6.01 8.27
CA PHE A 714 -24.26 6.30 9.41
C PHE A 714 -24.39 5.24 10.52
N SER A 715 -25.63 4.84 10.82
CA SER A 715 -25.92 3.86 11.87
C SER A 715 -25.37 2.47 11.52
N ILE A 716 -25.57 2.00 10.28
CA ILE A 716 -25.08 0.70 9.82
C ILE A 716 -23.55 0.63 9.87
N ILE A 717 -22.88 1.72 9.50
CA ILE A 717 -21.41 1.75 9.47
C ILE A 717 -20.81 1.74 10.88
N GLN A 718 -21.52 2.26 11.87
CA GLN A 718 -21.08 2.23 13.28
C GLN A 718 -21.44 0.93 14.02
N MET A 719 -22.23 0.03 13.43
CA MET A 719 -22.64 -1.23 14.08
C MET A 719 -21.51 -2.24 14.32
N PRO A 720 -20.55 -2.45 13.40
CA PRO A 720 -19.41 -3.31 13.66
C PRO A 720 -18.61 -2.84 14.88
N PRO A 721 -18.16 -3.75 15.76
CA PRO A 721 -17.34 -3.36 16.91
C PRO A 721 -15.97 -2.86 16.45
N GLY A 722 -15.69 -1.58 16.70
CA GLY A 722 -14.42 -0.91 16.35
C GLY A 722 -14.44 -0.23 14.99
N ASP A 723 -13.66 0.83 14.86
CA ASP A 723 -13.38 1.54 13.60
C ASP A 723 -11.89 1.43 13.23
N PHE A 724 -11.47 1.94 12.07
CA PHE A 724 -10.05 1.93 11.68
C PHE A 724 -9.14 2.50 12.77
N VAL A 725 -9.55 3.62 13.37
CA VAL A 725 -8.78 4.31 14.40
C VAL A 725 -8.73 3.46 15.66
N GLN A 726 -9.83 2.89 16.15
CA GLN A 726 -9.87 2.01 17.32
C GLN A 726 -9.05 0.72 17.14
N THR A 727 -9.04 0.19 15.92
CA THR A 727 -8.22 -0.95 15.52
C THR A 727 -6.75 -0.57 15.55
N ARG A 728 -6.40 0.55 14.91
CA ARG A 728 -5.05 1.11 14.93
C ARG A 728 -4.60 1.44 16.35
N ILE A 729 -5.50 1.95 17.18
CA ILE A 729 -5.30 2.24 18.60
C ILE A 729 -5.00 0.97 19.37
N THR A 730 -5.73 -0.11 19.13
CA THR A 730 -5.48 -1.41 19.76
C THR A 730 -4.10 -1.95 19.36
N GLU A 731 -3.74 -1.88 18.08
CA GLU A 731 -2.40 -2.27 17.60
C GLU A 731 -1.29 -1.42 18.21
N LEU A 732 -1.49 -0.10 18.25
CA LEU A 732 -0.55 0.86 18.81
C LEU A 732 -0.41 0.68 20.33
N ARG A 733 -1.51 0.55 21.08
CA ARG A 733 -1.46 0.25 22.51
C ARG A 733 -0.80 -1.10 22.79
N ALA A 734 -0.99 -2.08 21.91
CA ALA A 734 -0.34 -3.37 22.00
C ALA A 734 1.19 -3.29 21.88
N THR A 735 1.76 -2.35 21.11
CA THR A 735 3.21 -2.16 21.09
C THR A 735 3.75 -1.54 22.39
N GLY A 736 2.88 -0.98 23.23
CA GLY A 736 3.22 -0.43 24.54
C GLY A 736 4.09 0.83 24.47
N ASP A 737 4.23 1.45 23.31
CA ASP A 737 5.05 2.64 23.09
C ASP A 737 4.26 3.90 23.48
N GLU A 738 4.88 4.82 24.22
CA GLU A 738 4.30 6.13 24.58
C GLU A 738 3.91 6.91 23.32
N ALA A 739 4.64 6.68 22.21
CA ALA A 739 4.29 7.16 20.89
C ALA A 739 2.96 6.72 20.37
N ALA A 740 2.64 5.46 20.63
CA ALA A 740 1.45 4.83 20.19
C ALA A 740 0.24 5.43 20.94
N VAL A 741 0.38 5.68 22.24
CA VAL A 741 -0.68 6.23 23.12
C VAL A 741 -0.98 7.71 22.83
N GLU A 742 0.02 8.52 22.54
CA GLU A 742 -0.19 9.92 22.15
C GLU A 742 -0.79 10.03 20.74
N GLU A 743 -0.30 9.22 19.80
CA GLU A 743 -0.86 9.09 18.46
C GLU A 743 -2.34 8.65 18.50
N VAL A 744 -2.67 7.71 19.40
CA VAL A 744 -4.04 7.31 19.73
C VAL A 744 -4.87 8.52 20.17
N GLY A 745 -4.38 9.30 21.15
CA GLY A 745 -5.08 10.50 21.62
C GLY A 745 -5.30 11.53 20.51
N ARG A 746 -4.28 11.75 19.68
CA ARG A 746 -4.34 12.63 18.50
C ARG A 746 -5.38 12.17 17.49
N LEU A 747 -5.43 10.87 17.20
CA LEU A 747 -6.40 10.32 16.25
C LEU A 747 -7.83 10.45 16.77
N VAL A 748 -8.06 10.10 18.04
CA VAL A 748 -9.36 10.25 18.73
C VAL A 748 -9.82 11.70 18.69
N GLU A 749 -8.94 12.64 19.05
CA GLU A 749 -9.24 14.08 19.03
C GLU A 749 -9.49 14.59 17.60
N SER A 750 -8.70 14.15 16.62
CA SER A 750 -8.81 14.63 15.24
C SER A 750 -10.08 14.20 14.52
N PHE A 751 -10.65 13.05 14.89
CA PHE A 751 -11.88 12.51 14.31
C PHE A 751 -13.08 12.61 15.27
N HIS A 752 -12.91 13.24 16.44
CA HIS A 752 -13.96 13.41 17.46
C HIS A 752 -14.63 12.09 17.89
N LEU A 753 -13.83 11.03 18.02
CA LEU A 753 -14.32 9.68 18.34
C LEU A 753 -14.77 9.54 19.81
N ASP A 754 -14.41 10.50 20.65
CA ASP A 754 -14.84 10.64 22.04
C ASP A 754 -16.25 11.25 22.18
N GLU A 755 -16.76 11.90 21.15
CA GLU A 755 -18.10 12.49 21.16
C GLU A 755 -19.19 11.42 20.98
N PRO A 756 -20.40 11.60 21.57
CA PRO A 756 -21.54 10.74 21.31
C PRO A 756 -21.87 10.65 19.81
N GLY A 757 -22.29 9.47 19.33
CA GLY A 757 -22.50 9.21 17.90
C GLY A 757 -23.42 10.21 17.17
N TRP A 758 -24.39 10.82 17.87
CA TRP A 758 -25.23 11.87 17.27
C TRP A 758 -24.46 13.16 16.95
N LYS A 759 -23.45 13.55 17.76
CA LYS A 759 -22.58 14.71 17.48
C LYS A 759 -21.64 14.42 16.32
N GLN A 760 -21.10 13.21 16.28
CA GLN A 760 -20.30 12.75 15.14
C GLN A 760 -21.11 12.81 13.84
N TYR A 761 -22.39 12.41 13.88
CA TYR A 761 -23.31 12.55 12.75
C TYR A 761 -23.55 14.01 12.36
N THR A 762 -23.80 14.92 13.32
CA THR A 762 -24.04 16.33 12.99
C THR A 762 -22.83 17.02 12.40
N ARG A 763 -21.61 16.64 12.83
CA ARG A 763 -20.35 17.08 12.21
C ARG A 763 -20.18 16.53 10.81
N TRP A 764 -20.35 15.21 10.63
CA TRP A 764 -20.23 14.58 9.31
C TRP A 764 -21.20 15.18 8.29
N MET A 765 -22.45 15.43 8.68
CA MET A 765 -23.43 16.09 7.83
C MET A 765 -23.14 17.59 7.62
N GLY A 766 -22.43 18.24 8.54
CA GLY A 766 -22.16 19.67 8.49
C GLY A 766 -23.31 20.54 9.00
N PHE A 767 -24.12 20.03 9.94
CA PHE A 767 -25.17 20.84 10.58
C PHE A 767 -24.58 21.96 11.44
N ASN A 768 -23.44 21.71 12.08
CA ASN A 768 -22.75 22.69 12.92
C ASN A 768 -22.34 23.94 12.12
N TRP A 769 -22.05 23.80 10.83
CA TRP A 769 -21.73 24.94 9.97
C TRP A 769 -22.85 26.00 9.93
N PHE A 770 -24.12 25.58 9.98
CA PHE A 770 -25.25 26.52 9.95
C PHE A 770 -25.40 27.34 11.23
N THR A 771 -24.71 26.96 12.31
CA THR A 771 -24.69 27.72 13.57
C THR A 771 -23.39 28.51 13.75
N THR A 772 -22.25 27.99 13.28
CA THR A 772 -20.93 28.62 13.47
C THR A 772 -20.47 29.46 12.29
N PHE A 773 -20.91 29.14 11.07
CA PHE A 773 -20.40 29.66 9.80
C PHE A 773 -18.88 29.53 9.62
N ASN A 774 -18.24 28.64 10.39
CA ASN A 774 -16.81 28.40 10.32
C ASN A 774 -16.50 27.35 9.24
N GLU A 775 -15.51 27.62 8.40
CA GLU A 775 -15.03 26.69 7.37
C GLU A 775 -14.69 25.29 7.91
N ALA A 776 -14.21 25.20 9.16
CA ALA A 776 -13.88 23.94 9.82
C ALA A 776 -15.08 23.04 10.16
N ASP A 777 -16.29 23.60 10.23
CA ASP A 777 -17.52 22.86 10.57
C ASP A 777 -18.31 22.39 9.34
N LYS A 778 -17.77 22.60 8.14
CA LYS A 778 -18.37 22.12 6.89
C LYS A 778 -18.38 20.59 6.88
N GLY A 779 -19.48 20.02 6.39
CA GLY A 779 -19.64 18.59 6.18
C GLY A 779 -20.36 18.31 4.86
N LEU A 780 -21.04 17.16 4.81
CA LEU A 780 -21.61 16.63 3.58
C LEU A 780 -22.56 17.61 2.88
N LEU A 781 -23.35 18.37 3.64
CA LEU A 781 -24.31 19.36 3.11
C LEU A 781 -23.63 20.54 2.40
N GLN A 782 -22.41 20.91 2.81
CA GLN A 782 -21.60 21.94 2.16
C GLN A 782 -20.68 21.37 1.07
N GLY A 783 -20.83 20.07 0.75
CA GLY A 783 -20.03 19.39 -0.26
C GLY A 783 -18.69 18.87 0.25
N GLN A 784 -18.46 18.80 1.56
CA GLN A 784 -17.26 18.20 2.15
C GLN A 784 -17.56 16.79 2.68
N MET A 785 -16.99 15.77 2.05
CA MET A 785 -17.23 14.36 2.38
C MET A 785 -16.43 13.85 3.60
N GLY A 786 -15.75 14.75 4.31
CA GLY A 786 -14.90 14.41 5.45
C GLY A 786 -13.52 13.92 5.04
N ARG A 787 -12.84 13.29 5.99
CA ARG A 787 -11.45 12.85 5.89
C ARG A 787 -11.36 11.34 6.12
N SER A 788 -10.64 10.65 5.24
CA SER A 788 -10.37 9.21 5.37
C SER A 788 -9.58 8.95 6.65
N MET A 789 -10.05 8.00 7.47
CA MET A 789 -9.34 7.55 8.66
C MET A 789 -8.03 6.83 8.33
N GLU A 790 -8.02 6.04 7.25
CA GLU A 790 -6.84 5.26 6.83
C GLU A 790 -5.75 6.18 6.27
N THR A 791 -6.11 7.03 5.32
CA THR A 791 -5.15 7.83 4.55
C THR A 791 -4.97 9.24 5.08
N GLN A 792 -5.83 9.68 6.01
CA GLN A 792 -5.90 11.06 6.49
C GLN A 792 -6.00 12.08 5.35
N LYS A 793 -6.60 11.73 4.21
CA LYS A 793 -6.85 12.67 3.09
C LYS A 793 -8.32 13.07 3.02
N SER A 794 -8.58 14.18 2.35
CA SER A 794 -9.93 14.58 1.98
C SER A 794 -10.59 13.50 1.12
N VAL A 795 -11.79 13.07 1.49
CA VAL A 795 -12.58 12.09 0.72
C VAL A 795 -12.96 12.67 -0.66
N ASN A 796 -13.15 13.99 -0.76
CA ASN A 796 -13.42 14.66 -2.03
C ASN A 796 -12.31 14.42 -3.06
N ASP A 797 -11.05 14.48 -2.63
CA ASP A 797 -9.91 14.23 -3.51
C ASP A 797 -9.88 12.77 -3.92
N ILE A 798 -10.04 11.85 -2.96
CA ILE A 798 -10.05 10.40 -3.23
C ILE A 798 -11.16 10.04 -4.24
N VAL A 799 -12.33 10.66 -4.17
CA VAL A 799 -13.51 10.22 -4.91
C VAL A 799 -13.77 11.04 -6.19
N GLY A 800 -13.32 12.30 -6.25
CA GLY A 800 -13.70 13.29 -7.27
C GLY A 800 -13.60 12.81 -8.73
N ASP A 801 -12.39 12.47 -9.20
CA ASP A 801 -12.19 11.99 -10.58
C ASP A 801 -12.87 10.64 -10.84
N ARG A 802 -12.92 9.79 -9.81
CA ARG A 802 -13.48 8.42 -9.90
C ARG A 802 -15.00 8.45 -10.09
N VAL A 803 -15.70 9.44 -9.54
CA VAL A 803 -17.15 9.62 -9.76
C VAL A 803 -17.44 9.91 -11.23
N LEU A 804 -16.67 10.80 -11.85
CA LEU A 804 -16.84 11.14 -13.26
C LEU A 804 -16.61 9.92 -14.16
N LEU A 805 -15.52 9.19 -13.93
CA LEU A 805 -15.20 7.98 -14.70
C LEU A 805 -16.25 6.88 -14.48
N THR A 806 -16.73 6.72 -13.24
CA THR A 806 -17.79 5.76 -12.91
C THR A 806 -19.10 6.12 -13.63
N PHE A 807 -19.45 7.41 -13.66
CA PHE A 807 -20.61 7.90 -14.40
C PHE A 807 -20.47 7.64 -15.91
N MET A 808 -19.32 7.96 -16.52
CA MET A 808 -19.06 7.74 -17.94
C MET A 808 -19.17 6.26 -18.33
N VAL A 809 -18.54 5.37 -17.55
CA VAL A 809 -18.62 3.91 -17.76
C VAL A 809 -20.05 3.42 -17.58
N SER A 810 -20.76 3.90 -16.56
CA SER A 810 -22.15 3.48 -16.29
C SER A 810 -23.10 3.92 -17.41
N LEU A 811 -23.00 5.18 -17.85
CA LEU A 811 -23.79 5.71 -18.96
C LEU A 811 -23.49 4.96 -20.26
N GLY A 812 -22.21 4.75 -20.57
CA GLY A 812 -21.79 3.96 -21.73
C GLY A 812 -22.35 2.53 -21.69
N THR A 813 -22.35 1.91 -20.51
CA THR A 813 -22.93 0.57 -20.28
C THR A 813 -24.43 0.55 -20.52
N ILE A 814 -25.18 1.53 -20.02
CA ILE A 814 -26.63 1.65 -20.24
C ILE A 814 -26.93 1.79 -21.73
N LEU A 815 -26.26 2.73 -22.40
CA LEU A 815 -26.47 3.01 -23.82
C LEU A 815 -26.13 1.79 -24.68
N PHE A 816 -25.02 1.11 -24.39
CA PHE A 816 -24.61 -0.11 -25.10
C PHE A 816 -25.59 -1.27 -24.86
N THR A 817 -26.01 -1.46 -23.61
CA THR A 817 -27.01 -2.47 -23.26
C THR A 817 -28.31 -2.24 -24.03
N TRP A 818 -28.79 -1.00 -24.09
CA TRP A 818 -30.03 -0.66 -24.82
C TRP A 818 -29.88 -0.80 -26.33
N ALA A 819 -28.72 -0.40 -26.88
CA ALA A 819 -28.42 -0.51 -28.30
C ALA A 819 -28.47 -1.97 -28.80
N ILE A 820 -28.18 -2.95 -27.93
CA ILE A 820 -28.24 -4.38 -28.25
C ILE A 820 -29.58 -4.99 -27.83
N ALA A 821 -30.00 -4.75 -26.58
CA ALA A 821 -31.17 -5.42 -26.01
C ALA A 821 -32.49 -4.98 -26.64
N LEU A 822 -32.66 -3.70 -26.99
CA LEU A 822 -33.91 -3.21 -27.58
C LEU A 822 -34.15 -3.80 -28.97
N PRO A 823 -33.21 -3.74 -29.93
CA PRO A 823 -33.44 -4.35 -31.25
C PRO A 823 -33.68 -5.86 -31.17
N ILE A 824 -32.90 -6.59 -30.39
CA ILE A 824 -33.05 -8.04 -30.25
C ILE A 824 -34.38 -8.39 -29.59
N GLY A 825 -34.76 -7.70 -28.51
CA GLY A 825 -36.02 -7.93 -27.81
C GLY A 825 -37.25 -7.59 -28.65
N ILE A 826 -37.21 -6.49 -29.41
CA ILE A 826 -38.27 -6.12 -30.36
C ILE A 826 -38.39 -7.19 -31.45
N PHE A 827 -37.27 -7.59 -32.05
CA PHE A 827 -37.24 -8.59 -33.11
C PHE A 827 -37.74 -9.96 -32.63
N SER A 828 -37.27 -10.41 -31.47
CA SER A 828 -37.66 -11.67 -30.83
C SER A 828 -39.15 -11.72 -30.49
N ALA A 829 -39.75 -10.62 -30.02
CA ALA A 829 -41.19 -10.57 -29.74
C ALA A 829 -42.04 -10.64 -31.02
N VAL A 830 -41.63 -9.97 -32.10
CA VAL A 830 -42.37 -9.97 -33.37
C VAL A 830 -42.24 -11.31 -34.11
N ARG A 831 -41.09 -11.99 -34.00
CA ARG A 831 -40.81 -13.28 -34.64
C ARG A 831 -40.66 -14.42 -33.63
N GLN A 832 -41.57 -14.45 -32.66
CA GLN A 832 -41.59 -15.46 -31.60
C GLN A 832 -41.51 -16.89 -32.18
N TYR A 833 -40.72 -17.75 -31.52
CA TYR A 833 -40.55 -19.17 -31.86
C TYR A 833 -39.90 -19.47 -33.22
N THR A 834 -39.29 -18.47 -33.86
CA THR A 834 -38.49 -18.69 -35.07
C THR A 834 -37.06 -19.13 -34.73
N ALA A 835 -36.36 -19.79 -35.66
CA ALA A 835 -34.95 -20.13 -35.47
C ALA A 835 -34.08 -18.90 -35.15
N SER A 836 -34.38 -17.75 -35.78
CA SER A 836 -33.70 -16.48 -35.48
C SER A 836 -33.96 -15.95 -34.07
N ASP A 837 -35.16 -16.17 -33.51
CA ASP A 837 -35.48 -15.84 -32.12
C ASP A 837 -34.63 -16.68 -31.16
N TYR A 838 -34.58 -18.00 -31.38
CA TYR A 838 -33.76 -18.91 -30.57
C TYR A 838 -32.26 -18.58 -30.64
N VAL A 839 -31.71 -18.28 -31.83
CA VAL A 839 -30.30 -17.92 -31.99
C VAL A 839 -29.96 -16.62 -31.27
N LEU A 840 -30.75 -15.56 -31.46
CA LEU A 840 -30.47 -14.27 -30.82
C LEU A 840 -30.65 -14.32 -29.30
N THR A 841 -31.64 -15.08 -28.82
CA THR A 841 -31.86 -15.28 -27.38
C THR A 841 -30.74 -16.15 -26.77
N PHE A 842 -30.28 -17.19 -27.49
CA PHE A 842 -29.14 -18.02 -27.08
C PHE A 842 -27.84 -17.20 -26.97
N LEU A 843 -27.54 -16.36 -27.98
CA LEU A 843 -26.40 -15.44 -27.93
C LEU A 843 -26.49 -14.48 -26.74
N GLY A 844 -27.69 -13.99 -26.43
CA GLY A 844 -27.95 -13.25 -25.20
C GLY A 844 -27.58 -14.05 -23.94
N PHE A 845 -28.02 -15.30 -23.84
CA PHE A 845 -27.74 -16.16 -22.68
C PHE A 845 -26.26 -16.46 -22.47
N ILE A 846 -25.44 -16.54 -23.52
CA ILE A 846 -23.99 -16.70 -23.37
C ILE A 846 -23.41 -15.57 -22.50
N GLY A 847 -23.84 -14.32 -22.70
CA GLY A 847 -23.41 -13.18 -21.89
C GLY A 847 -23.83 -13.25 -20.42
N MET A 848 -24.85 -14.04 -20.09
CA MET A 848 -25.29 -14.31 -18.71
C MET A 848 -24.55 -15.50 -18.08
N CYS A 849 -24.13 -16.49 -18.88
CA CYS A 849 -23.47 -17.69 -18.39
C CYS A 849 -21.97 -17.49 -18.12
N VAL A 850 -21.32 -16.55 -18.82
CA VAL A 850 -19.89 -16.25 -18.60
C VAL A 850 -19.75 -15.29 -17.41
N PRO A 851 -18.98 -15.65 -16.37
CA PRO A 851 -18.69 -14.73 -15.28
C PRO A 851 -18.00 -13.45 -15.79
N ASN A 852 -18.48 -12.27 -15.40
CA ASN A 852 -17.98 -10.98 -15.89
C ASN A 852 -16.48 -10.80 -15.71
N PHE A 853 -15.93 -11.25 -14.58
CA PHE A 853 -14.49 -11.16 -14.32
C PHE A 853 -13.67 -12.04 -15.28
N LEU A 854 -14.19 -13.22 -15.65
CA LEU A 854 -13.53 -14.11 -16.61
C LEU A 854 -13.57 -13.49 -18.00
N LEU A 855 -14.71 -12.92 -18.40
CA LEU A 855 -14.83 -12.19 -19.66
C LEU A 855 -13.86 -10.99 -19.71
N ALA A 856 -13.70 -10.27 -18.58
CA ALA A 856 -12.72 -9.20 -18.46
C ALA A 856 -11.29 -9.69 -18.72
N ILE A 857 -10.87 -10.79 -18.10
CA ILE A 857 -9.53 -11.37 -18.28
C ILE A 857 -9.33 -11.82 -19.74
N LEU A 858 -10.33 -12.47 -20.35
CA LEU A 858 -10.26 -12.93 -21.74
C LEU A 858 -10.17 -11.76 -22.72
N LEU A 859 -10.99 -10.71 -22.54
CA LEU A 859 -10.95 -9.52 -23.39
C LEU A 859 -9.66 -8.73 -23.18
N MET A 860 -9.15 -8.65 -21.95
CA MET A 860 -7.85 -8.06 -21.63
C MET A 860 -6.71 -8.79 -22.34
N TYR A 861 -6.69 -10.13 -22.28
CA TYR A 861 -5.70 -10.92 -23.03
C TYR A 861 -5.82 -10.75 -24.54
N TRP A 862 -7.05 -10.79 -25.07
CA TRP A 862 -7.31 -10.67 -26.51
C TRP A 862 -6.91 -9.30 -27.05
N SER A 863 -7.32 -8.21 -26.38
CA SER A 863 -6.98 -6.84 -26.76
C SER A 863 -5.49 -6.57 -26.66
N GLY A 864 -4.82 -7.03 -25.59
CA GLY A 864 -3.36 -6.92 -25.48
C GLY A 864 -2.63 -7.67 -26.60
N LYS A 865 -3.07 -8.89 -26.94
CA LYS A 865 -2.42 -9.73 -27.96
C LYS A 865 -2.65 -9.26 -29.38
N TYR A 866 -3.88 -8.87 -29.74
CA TYR A 866 -4.27 -8.60 -31.13
C TYR A 866 -4.41 -7.12 -31.46
N LEU A 867 -4.78 -6.28 -30.49
CA LEU A 867 -4.92 -4.83 -30.69
C LEU A 867 -3.71 -4.04 -30.17
N GLY A 868 -2.85 -4.65 -29.34
CA GLY A 868 -1.73 -3.98 -28.69
C GLY A 868 -2.16 -2.92 -27.68
N ILE A 869 -3.42 -2.98 -27.21
CA ILE A 869 -3.97 -2.03 -26.25
C ILE A 869 -3.78 -2.61 -24.84
N ASN A 870 -3.19 -1.82 -23.93
CA ASN A 870 -3.15 -2.20 -22.53
C ASN A 870 -4.49 -1.85 -21.88
N VAL A 871 -5.26 -2.85 -21.47
CA VAL A 871 -6.61 -2.67 -20.91
C VAL A 871 -6.61 -2.67 -19.38
N THR A 872 -5.42 -2.56 -18.78
CA THR A 872 -5.31 -2.30 -17.35
C THR A 872 -5.37 -0.80 -17.13
N GLY A 873 -6.49 -0.32 -16.58
CA GLY A 873 -6.82 1.10 -16.46
C GLY A 873 -7.67 1.66 -17.62
N LEU A 874 -8.05 2.94 -17.49
CA LEU A 874 -8.84 3.68 -18.49
C LEU A 874 -7.99 4.57 -19.42
N PHE A 875 -6.69 4.63 -19.16
CA PHE A 875 -5.77 5.50 -19.89
C PHE A 875 -4.44 4.76 -20.09
N SER A 876 -3.72 5.10 -21.16
CA SER A 876 -2.33 4.68 -21.29
C SER A 876 -1.45 5.35 -20.21
N PRO A 877 -0.31 4.75 -19.81
CA PRO A 877 0.52 5.25 -18.70
C PRO A 877 0.92 6.73 -18.84
N GLU A 878 1.13 7.22 -20.06
CA GLU A 878 1.47 8.61 -20.35
C GLU A 878 0.32 9.57 -20.00
N TYR A 879 -0.90 9.31 -20.49
CA TYR A 879 -2.08 10.14 -20.23
C TYR A 879 -2.66 9.94 -18.83
N ALA A 880 -2.47 8.75 -18.27
CA ALA A 880 -2.79 8.46 -16.88
C ALA A 880 -1.95 9.33 -15.94
N ALA A 881 -0.68 9.60 -16.27
CA ALA A 881 0.22 10.47 -15.51
C ALA A 881 -0.08 11.98 -15.71
N ALA A 882 -0.82 12.39 -16.74
CA ALA A 882 -1.17 13.80 -16.95
C ALA A 882 -2.31 14.26 -16.01
N PRO A 883 -2.18 15.38 -15.27
CA PRO A 883 -3.25 15.88 -14.41
C PRO A 883 -4.40 16.53 -15.19
N GLU A 884 -4.13 17.09 -16.37
CA GLU A 884 -5.08 17.88 -17.14
C GLU A 884 -5.88 17.03 -18.14
N TRP A 885 -7.14 17.41 -18.39
CA TRP A 885 -7.98 16.87 -19.46
C TRP A 885 -7.63 17.53 -20.78
N THR A 886 -6.71 16.92 -21.54
CA THR A 886 -6.38 17.34 -22.90
C THR A 886 -7.20 16.56 -23.93
N TRP A 887 -7.30 17.08 -25.15
CA TRP A 887 -7.97 16.35 -26.24
C TRP A 887 -7.35 14.98 -26.50
N GLY A 888 -6.01 14.88 -26.41
CA GLY A 888 -5.30 13.60 -26.51
C GLY A 888 -5.75 12.60 -25.44
N LYS A 889 -5.91 13.05 -24.19
CA LYS A 889 -6.41 12.21 -23.08
C LYS A 889 -7.85 11.75 -23.28
N ILE A 890 -8.70 12.58 -23.91
CA ILE A 890 -10.09 12.19 -24.23
C ILE A 890 -10.11 11.09 -25.30
N VAL A 891 -9.30 11.23 -26.37
CA VAL A 891 -9.18 10.21 -27.41
C VAL A 891 -8.64 8.90 -26.84
N ASP A 892 -7.61 8.99 -26.00
CA ASP A 892 -7.05 7.83 -25.28
C ASP A 892 -8.11 7.15 -24.41
N LEU A 893 -8.91 7.90 -23.64
CA LEU A 893 -10.03 7.32 -22.88
C LEU A 893 -11.00 6.54 -23.76
N LEU A 894 -11.41 7.10 -24.91
CA LEU A 894 -12.35 6.44 -25.83
C LEU A 894 -11.79 5.13 -26.42
N GLN A 895 -10.47 5.02 -26.57
CA GLN A 895 -9.80 3.80 -27.02
C GLN A 895 -9.82 2.68 -25.97
N HIS A 896 -9.94 3.02 -24.67
CA HIS A 896 -9.87 2.06 -23.57
C HIS A 896 -11.23 1.76 -22.92
N ILE A 897 -12.14 2.76 -22.85
CA ILE A 897 -13.39 2.67 -22.08
C ILE A 897 -14.39 1.63 -22.62
N TRP A 898 -14.28 1.23 -23.88
CA TRP A 898 -15.22 0.28 -24.48
C TRP A 898 -15.11 -1.13 -23.87
N VAL A 899 -13.93 -1.54 -23.38
CA VAL A 899 -13.75 -2.88 -22.80
C VAL A 899 -14.57 -3.07 -21.52
N PRO A 900 -14.47 -2.21 -20.50
CA PRO A 900 -15.33 -2.33 -19.33
C PRO A 900 -16.81 -2.17 -19.67
N ILE A 901 -17.17 -1.32 -20.64
CA ILE A 901 -18.56 -1.19 -21.12
C ILE A 901 -19.08 -2.52 -21.65
N VAL A 902 -18.34 -3.21 -22.51
CA VAL A 902 -18.75 -4.51 -23.08
C VAL A 902 -18.87 -5.58 -21.99
N VAL A 903 -17.85 -5.67 -21.11
CA VAL A 903 -17.86 -6.66 -20.02
C VAL A 903 -19.08 -6.47 -19.12
N ILE A 904 -19.36 -5.24 -18.69
CA ILE A 904 -20.45 -4.99 -17.75
C ILE A 904 -21.82 -5.09 -18.44
N ALA A 905 -21.93 -4.65 -19.70
CA ALA A 905 -23.20 -4.64 -20.42
C ALA A 905 -23.70 -6.05 -20.81
N THR A 906 -22.79 -6.99 -21.10
CA THR A 906 -23.18 -8.34 -21.56
C THR A 906 -24.06 -9.08 -20.54
N ALA A 907 -23.77 -8.97 -19.24
CA ALA A 907 -24.59 -9.55 -18.18
C ALA A 907 -26.01 -8.95 -18.11
N GLY A 908 -26.13 -7.64 -18.28
CA GLY A 908 -27.42 -6.92 -18.24
C GLY A 908 -28.26 -7.11 -19.51
N THR A 909 -27.60 -7.33 -20.65
CA THR A 909 -28.25 -7.40 -21.98
C THR A 909 -29.24 -8.55 -22.07
N ALA A 910 -28.90 -9.74 -21.57
CA ALA A 910 -29.78 -10.91 -21.62
C ALA A 910 -31.06 -10.75 -20.79
N GLY A 911 -30.95 -10.13 -19.61
CA GLY A 911 -32.10 -9.77 -18.78
C GLY A 911 -32.99 -8.76 -19.51
N MET A 912 -32.38 -7.73 -20.06
CA MET A 912 -33.08 -6.68 -20.80
C MET A 912 -33.77 -7.20 -22.07
N ILE A 913 -33.17 -8.10 -22.84
CA ILE A 913 -33.84 -8.73 -24.00
C ILE A 913 -35.16 -9.39 -23.57
N ARG A 914 -35.15 -10.12 -22.45
CA ARG A 914 -36.35 -10.80 -21.92
C ARG A 914 -37.41 -9.82 -21.45
N VAL A 915 -37.01 -8.75 -20.77
CA VAL A 915 -37.94 -7.68 -20.34
C VAL A 915 -38.60 -7.02 -21.55
N MET A 916 -37.82 -6.65 -22.58
CA MET A 916 -38.39 -6.04 -23.81
C MET A 916 -39.34 -7.00 -24.50
N ARG A 917 -38.93 -8.27 -24.63
CA ARG A 917 -39.73 -9.30 -25.30
C ARG A 917 -41.06 -9.52 -24.58
N GLY A 918 -41.02 -9.71 -23.26
CA GLY A 918 -42.22 -9.93 -22.45
C GLY A 918 -43.19 -8.74 -22.53
N ASN A 919 -42.69 -7.53 -22.25
CA ASN A 919 -43.52 -6.32 -22.28
C ASN A 919 -44.12 -6.07 -23.67
N LEU A 920 -43.35 -6.28 -24.73
CA LEU A 920 -43.85 -6.07 -26.09
C LEU A 920 -44.90 -7.11 -26.49
N LEU A 921 -44.75 -8.37 -26.06
CA LEU A 921 -45.75 -9.42 -26.29
C LEU A 921 -47.09 -9.09 -25.62
N ASP A 922 -47.05 -8.48 -24.43
CA ASP A 922 -48.25 -8.05 -23.70
C ASP A 922 -48.93 -6.83 -24.34
N GLU A 923 -48.15 -5.91 -24.91
CA GLU A 923 -48.69 -4.70 -25.56
C GLU A 923 -49.24 -4.96 -26.98
N VAL A 924 -48.59 -5.83 -27.77
CA VAL A 924 -48.96 -6.10 -29.16
C VAL A 924 -50.37 -6.71 -29.29
N ARG A 925 -50.87 -7.38 -28.24
CA ARG A 925 -52.20 -8.02 -28.23
C ARG A 925 -53.34 -7.10 -27.82
N LYS A 926 -53.07 -5.82 -27.52
CA LYS A 926 -54.10 -4.90 -27.01
C LYS A 926 -55.02 -4.34 -28.12
N PRO A 927 -56.29 -4.03 -27.81
CA PRO A 927 -57.27 -3.58 -28.82
C PRO A 927 -56.86 -2.35 -29.63
N TYR A 928 -56.06 -1.44 -29.06
CA TYR A 928 -55.59 -0.24 -29.77
C TYR A 928 -54.60 -0.57 -30.90
N VAL A 929 -53.83 -1.66 -30.77
CA VAL A 929 -52.91 -2.15 -31.81
C VAL A 929 -53.72 -2.74 -32.97
N THR A 930 -54.71 -3.59 -32.66
CA THR A 930 -55.63 -4.16 -33.65
C THR A 930 -56.38 -3.08 -34.42
N THR A 931 -56.84 -2.04 -33.73
CA THR A 931 -57.51 -0.89 -34.35
C THR A 931 -56.58 -0.11 -35.28
N ALA A 932 -55.32 0.11 -34.87
CA ALA A 932 -54.34 0.79 -35.70
C ALA A 932 -53.93 -0.03 -36.93
N MET A 933 -53.89 -1.37 -36.80
CA MET A 933 -53.67 -2.28 -37.93
C MET A 933 -54.85 -2.23 -38.91
N ALA A 934 -56.08 -2.25 -38.41
CA ALA A 934 -57.29 -2.13 -39.23
C ALA A 934 -57.37 -0.79 -39.99
N LYS A 935 -56.78 0.27 -39.45
CA LYS A 935 -56.63 1.58 -40.11
C LYS A 935 -55.53 1.64 -41.18
N GLY A 936 -54.85 0.52 -41.48
CA GLY A 936 -53.84 0.45 -42.54
C GLY A 936 -52.47 1.07 -42.21
N VAL A 937 -52.15 1.27 -40.93
CA VAL A 937 -50.83 1.80 -40.54
C VAL A 937 -49.74 0.77 -40.87
N ARG A 938 -48.69 1.21 -41.60
CA ARG A 938 -47.56 0.34 -41.98
C ARG A 938 -46.95 -0.40 -40.77
N PRO A 939 -46.61 -1.70 -40.86
CA PRO A 939 -46.21 -2.53 -39.72
C PRO A 939 -45.09 -1.96 -38.84
N PHE A 940 -43.99 -1.46 -39.44
CA PHE A 940 -42.87 -0.90 -38.68
C PHE A 940 -43.26 0.40 -37.96
N ARG A 941 -44.00 1.29 -38.64
CA ARG A 941 -44.48 2.55 -38.04
C ARG A 941 -45.52 2.28 -36.96
N LEU A 942 -46.37 1.27 -37.14
CA LEU A 942 -47.32 0.82 -36.12
C LEU A 942 -46.58 0.32 -34.87
N LEU A 943 -45.63 -0.60 -35.04
CA LEU A 943 -44.86 -1.20 -33.96
C LEU A 943 -44.09 -0.16 -33.13
N MET A 944 -43.31 0.71 -33.80
CA MET A 944 -42.46 1.70 -33.12
C MET A 944 -43.27 2.82 -32.46
N LYS A 945 -44.42 3.23 -33.04
CA LYS A 945 -45.20 4.36 -32.55
C LYS A 945 -46.11 4.00 -31.38
N TYR A 946 -46.63 2.77 -31.33
CA TYR A 946 -47.65 2.36 -30.37
C TYR A 946 -47.12 1.36 -29.31
N PRO A 947 -46.99 0.05 -29.56
CA PRO A 947 -46.66 -0.92 -28.51
C PRO A 947 -45.21 -0.82 -28.03
N VAL A 948 -44.21 -0.52 -28.89
CA VAL A 948 -42.80 -0.38 -28.46
C VAL A 948 -42.64 0.79 -27.51
N ARG A 949 -43.29 1.92 -27.80
CA ARG A 949 -43.25 3.12 -26.95
C ARG A 949 -43.69 2.80 -25.52
N LEU A 950 -44.70 1.95 -25.35
CA LEU A 950 -45.20 1.55 -24.03
C LEU A 950 -44.37 0.44 -23.39
N ALA A 951 -43.88 -0.51 -24.18
CA ALA A 951 -43.00 -1.59 -23.72
C ALA A 951 -41.64 -1.08 -23.17
N LEU A 952 -41.23 0.14 -23.55
CA LEU A 952 -40.05 0.83 -23.02
C LEU A 952 -40.24 1.35 -21.58
N ASN A 953 -41.46 1.42 -21.04
CA ASN A 953 -41.69 1.99 -19.70
C ASN A 953 -40.82 1.31 -18.63
N PRO A 954 -40.77 -0.04 -18.51
CA PRO A 954 -39.91 -0.70 -17.52
C PRO A 954 -38.40 -0.50 -17.74
N PHE A 955 -37.95 -0.23 -18.97
CA PHE A 955 -36.54 0.10 -19.24
C PHE A 955 -36.17 1.44 -18.64
N ILE A 956 -37.08 2.40 -18.79
CA ILE A 956 -36.88 3.76 -18.32
C ILE A 956 -37.03 3.80 -16.81
N SER A 957 -38.06 3.15 -16.27
CA SER A 957 -38.26 2.97 -14.83
C SER A 957 -37.08 2.29 -14.14
N GLY A 958 -36.40 1.37 -14.84
CA GLY A 958 -35.22 0.66 -14.32
C GLY A 958 -33.96 1.51 -14.18
N ILE A 959 -33.85 2.67 -14.86
CA ILE A 959 -32.65 3.52 -14.84
C ILE A 959 -32.25 3.90 -13.41
N GLY A 960 -33.24 4.17 -12.54
CA GLY A 960 -32.99 4.56 -11.15
C GLY A 960 -32.25 3.51 -10.33
N GLY A 961 -32.51 2.22 -10.57
CA GLY A 961 -31.82 1.12 -9.88
C GLY A 961 -30.52 0.68 -10.56
N ILE A 962 -30.37 0.92 -11.86
CA ILE A 962 -29.22 0.47 -12.65
C ILE A 962 -27.94 1.20 -12.23
N PHE A 963 -27.98 2.50 -11.92
CA PHE A 963 -26.79 3.25 -11.53
C PHE A 963 -26.08 2.67 -10.28
N PRO A 964 -26.74 2.50 -9.11
CA PRO A 964 -26.12 1.87 -7.95
C PRO A 964 -25.67 0.41 -8.23
N GLN A 965 -26.45 -0.34 -8.99
CA GLN A 965 -26.15 -1.72 -9.34
C GLN A 965 -24.89 -1.85 -10.21
N LEU A 966 -24.68 -0.92 -11.16
CA LEU A 966 -23.48 -0.90 -12.00
C LEU A 966 -22.23 -0.56 -11.19
N VAL A 967 -22.32 0.30 -10.18
CA VAL A 967 -21.16 0.61 -9.33
C VAL A 967 -20.82 -0.58 -8.41
N SER A 968 -21.83 -1.21 -7.81
CA SER A 968 -21.63 -2.37 -6.92
C SER A 968 -21.22 -3.63 -7.70
N GLY A 969 -21.96 -4.00 -8.75
CA GLY A 969 -21.70 -5.18 -9.58
C GLY A 969 -20.51 -5.02 -10.53
N GLY A 970 -20.17 -3.79 -10.91
CA GLY A 970 -18.98 -3.47 -11.71
C GLY A 970 -17.69 -3.41 -10.88
N ALA A 971 -17.75 -3.41 -9.54
CA ALA A 971 -16.57 -3.29 -8.69
C ALA A 971 -15.56 -4.41 -8.92
N ILE A 972 -16.02 -5.67 -9.07
CA ILE A 972 -15.14 -6.81 -9.35
C ILE A 972 -14.45 -6.66 -10.71
N VAL A 973 -15.19 -6.25 -11.74
CA VAL A 973 -14.64 -5.99 -13.07
C VAL A 973 -13.63 -4.86 -13.01
N ALA A 974 -13.93 -3.80 -12.26
CA ALA A 974 -13.04 -2.68 -12.05
C ALA A 974 -11.76 -3.07 -11.29
N ILE A 975 -11.84 -3.97 -10.30
CA ILE A 975 -10.66 -4.49 -9.60
C ILE A 975 -9.78 -5.30 -10.56
N VAL A 976 -10.38 -6.19 -11.34
CA VAL A 976 -9.65 -7.05 -12.29
C VAL A 976 -8.98 -6.23 -13.39
N LEU A 977 -9.69 -5.25 -13.94
CA LEU A 977 -9.16 -4.34 -14.97
C LEU A 977 -8.36 -3.16 -14.37
N SER A 978 -8.18 -3.09 -13.04
CA SER A 978 -7.51 -1.98 -12.34
C SER A 978 -8.05 -0.59 -12.70
N LEU A 979 -9.37 -0.46 -12.82
CA LEU A 979 -10.04 0.78 -13.23
C LEU A 979 -10.17 1.76 -12.05
N PRO A 980 -9.91 3.06 -12.26
CA PRO A 980 -10.08 4.10 -11.24
C PRO A 980 -11.56 4.47 -11.05
N MET A 981 -12.35 3.54 -10.52
CA MET A 981 -13.79 3.70 -10.26
C MET A 981 -14.11 3.82 -8.77
N VAL A 982 -15.33 4.26 -8.45
CA VAL A 982 -15.84 4.37 -7.08
C VAL A 982 -15.98 2.99 -6.42
N GLY A 983 -16.39 1.96 -7.17
CA GLY A 983 -16.63 0.60 -6.62
C GLY A 983 -15.43 0.01 -5.86
N PRO A 984 -14.23 -0.10 -6.46
CA PRO A 984 -13.03 -0.61 -5.78
C PRO A 984 -12.65 0.16 -4.52
N VAL A 985 -12.75 1.50 -4.56
CA VAL A 985 -12.43 2.35 -3.40
C VAL A 985 -13.45 2.19 -2.28
N MET A 986 -14.73 1.97 -2.61
CA MET A 986 -15.77 1.69 -1.62
C MET A 986 -15.51 0.35 -0.94
N LEU A 987 -15.17 -0.69 -1.72
CA LEU A 987 -14.83 -2.00 -1.16
C LEU A 987 -13.61 -1.89 -0.22
N GLN A 988 -12.58 -1.16 -0.63
CA GLN A 988 -11.41 -0.92 0.21
C GLN A 988 -11.80 -0.22 1.52
N GLY A 989 -12.55 0.89 1.46
CA GLY A 989 -12.98 1.62 2.66
C GLY A 989 -13.84 0.79 3.62
N LEU A 990 -14.65 -0.14 3.09
CA LEU A 990 -15.39 -1.10 3.90
C LEU A 990 -14.47 -2.14 4.56
N MET A 991 -13.49 -2.66 3.82
CA MET A 991 -12.51 -3.62 4.35
C MET A 991 -11.60 -3.00 5.40
N THR A 992 -11.24 -1.72 5.24
CA THR A 992 -10.41 -0.98 6.20
C THR A 992 -11.21 -0.31 7.31
N GLN A 993 -12.54 -0.44 7.33
CA GLN A 993 -13.44 0.17 8.32
C GLN A 993 -13.27 1.69 8.43
N ASP A 994 -13.03 2.35 7.28
CA ASP A 994 -12.95 3.80 7.18
C ASP A 994 -14.36 4.40 7.08
N ILE A 995 -14.90 4.83 8.23
CA ILE A 995 -16.30 5.24 8.37
C ILE A 995 -16.65 6.41 7.43
N TYR A 996 -15.79 7.41 7.34
CA TYR A 996 -16.06 8.61 6.53
C TYR A 996 -15.95 8.33 5.05
N LEU A 997 -14.96 7.53 4.62
CA LEU A 997 -14.83 7.14 3.23
C LEU A 997 -16.02 6.28 2.79
N ALA A 998 -16.31 5.20 3.51
CA ALA A 998 -17.41 4.30 3.17
C ALA A 998 -18.79 5.00 3.23
N GLY A 999 -19.04 5.77 4.30
CA GLY A 999 -20.30 6.50 4.50
C GLY A 999 -20.55 7.54 3.42
N SER A 1000 -19.57 8.38 3.12
CA SER A 1000 -19.71 9.38 2.06
C SER A 1000 -19.88 8.75 0.68
N MET A 1001 -19.24 7.61 0.41
CA MET A 1001 -19.43 6.89 -0.86
C MET A 1001 -20.82 6.27 -0.99
N LEU A 1002 -21.36 5.69 0.08
CA LEU A 1002 -22.76 5.22 0.11
C LEU A 1002 -23.75 6.37 -0.10
N MET A 1003 -23.45 7.56 0.41
CA MET A 1003 -24.23 8.76 0.15
C MET A 1003 -24.18 9.20 -1.31
N VAL A 1004 -23.00 9.16 -1.94
CA VAL A 1004 -22.85 9.43 -3.39
C VAL A 1004 -23.65 8.42 -4.21
N LEU A 1005 -23.59 7.14 -3.87
CA LEU A 1005 -24.37 6.10 -4.57
C LEU A 1005 -25.88 6.29 -4.41
N SER A 1006 -26.31 6.63 -3.20
CA SER A 1006 -27.72 6.91 -2.91
C SER A 1006 -28.20 8.13 -3.70
N LEU A 1007 -27.39 9.20 -3.74
CA LEU A 1007 -27.66 10.38 -4.55
C LEU A 1007 -27.77 10.02 -6.04
N LEU A 1008 -26.85 9.22 -6.57
CA LEU A 1008 -26.89 8.75 -7.97
C LEU A 1008 -28.13 7.90 -8.26
N GLY A 1009 -28.57 7.05 -7.32
CA GLY A 1009 -29.78 6.24 -7.47
C GLY A 1009 -31.07 7.07 -7.48
N ILE A 1010 -31.18 8.02 -6.54
CA ILE A 1010 -32.33 8.95 -6.52
C ILE A 1010 -32.31 9.85 -7.75
N PHE A 1011 -31.13 10.32 -8.16
CA PHE A 1011 -30.97 11.09 -9.40
C PHE A 1011 -31.37 10.27 -10.63
N GLY A 1012 -30.95 9.01 -10.72
CA GLY A 1012 -31.38 8.10 -11.78
C GLY A 1012 -32.90 7.88 -11.80
N THR A 1013 -33.52 7.85 -10.62
CA THR A 1013 -34.99 7.75 -10.48
C THR A 1013 -35.69 9.01 -10.98
N LEU A 1014 -35.13 10.19 -10.71
CA LEU A 1014 -35.61 11.45 -11.27
C LEU A 1014 -35.47 11.47 -12.80
N VAL A 1015 -34.33 11.04 -13.35
CA VAL A 1015 -34.12 10.93 -14.81
C VAL A 1015 -35.15 9.97 -15.42
N SER A 1016 -35.40 8.84 -14.76
CA SER A 1016 -36.45 7.90 -15.12
C SER A 1016 -37.82 8.59 -15.16
N ASP A 1017 -38.22 9.30 -14.10
CA ASP A 1017 -39.49 10.01 -14.04
C ASP A 1017 -39.63 11.05 -15.17
N LEU A 1018 -38.56 11.78 -15.49
CA LEU A 1018 -38.53 12.75 -16.59
C LEU A 1018 -38.71 12.09 -17.97
N LEU A 1019 -38.02 10.98 -18.20
CA LEU A 1019 -38.12 10.23 -19.45
C LEU A 1019 -39.50 9.55 -19.59
N LEU A 1020 -40.08 9.07 -18.49
CA LEU A 1020 -41.45 8.55 -18.46
C LEU A 1020 -42.47 9.63 -18.77
N LEU A 1021 -42.33 10.84 -18.22
CA LEU A 1021 -43.19 11.99 -18.55
C LEU A 1021 -43.11 12.44 -20.01
N TRP A 1022 -41.98 12.15 -20.67
CA TRP A 1022 -41.79 12.41 -22.10
C TRP A 1022 -42.41 11.28 -22.96
N ILE A 1023 -42.25 10.04 -22.53
CA ILE A 1023 -42.68 8.86 -23.29
C ILE A 1023 -44.14 8.49 -23.06
N ASP A 1024 -44.71 8.65 -21.87
CA ASP A 1024 -46.14 8.43 -21.62
C ASP A 1024 -46.86 9.72 -21.15
N PRO A 1025 -47.60 10.40 -22.04
CA PRO A 1025 -48.33 11.60 -21.70
C PRO A 1025 -49.44 11.38 -20.65
N ARG A 1026 -49.89 10.13 -20.42
CA ARG A 1026 -50.93 9.81 -19.43
C ARG A 1026 -50.50 10.09 -18.00
N ILE A 1027 -49.20 9.99 -17.73
CA ILE A 1027 -48.60 10.29 -16.42
C ILE A 1027 -48.81 11.78 -16.06
N ARG A 1028 -49.04 12.66 -17.05
CA ARG A 1028 -49.39 14.07 -16.81
C ARG A 1028 -50.84 14.29 -16.34
N MET A 1029 -51.75 13.35 -16.62
CA MET A 1029 -53.20 13.53 -16.38
C MET A 1029 -53.67 13.03 -15.01
N GLU A 1030 -52.97 12.07 -14.39
CA GLU A 1030 -53.32 11.58 -13.03
C GLU A 1030 -52.90 12.55 -11.91
N GLY A 1031 -51.98 13.48 -12.16
CA GLY A 1031 -51.55 14.49 -11.18
C GLY A 1031 -52.61 15.56 -10.85
N GLY A 1032 -53.77 15.55 -11.53
CA GLY A 1032 -54.91 16.43 -11.28
C GLY A 1032 -56.07 15.77 -10.50
N SER A 1033 -55.99 14.47 -10.19
CA SER A 1033 -57.06 13.77 -9.47
C SER A 1033 -56.51 12.71 -8.52
N ARG A 1034 -55.78 13.13 -7.49
CA ARG A 1034 -55.62 12.36 -6.26
C ARG A 1034 -55.21 13.22 -5.09
#